data_AF-A0A4V6M2H0-F1
#
_entry.id   AF-A0A4V6M2H0-F1
#
_cell.length_a   1.000
_cell.length_b   1.000
_cell.length_c   1.000
_cell.angle_alpha   90.00
_cell.angle_beta   90.00
_cell.angle_gamma   90.00
#
_symmetry.space_group_name_H-M   'P 1'
#
loop_
_entity.id
_entity.type
_entity.pdbx_description
1 polymer ?
#
loop_
_entity_poly.entity_id
_entity_poly.type
_entity_poly.pdbx_seq_one_letter_code
_entity_poly.pdbx_strand_id
1 'polypeptide(L)'
;MKLSAPPPPPPEPNDPGSPTPDQQPAPGGEAPPAPETPAAPGDRPATWPAWFGGADFTLAVFTVVLAFLAASFVARNSDLFLHVAAGQRLLAGTYAPGSDPFSYTAADRPWVNHSILFDVGCALLYSGNGGLLVAVKAAFAAAAFGLVIAIRKPAFPLWPWAAVAAVGVVAAAPYLHLRPTVGSLFLLAVTLLLLFRLPHRAGSWRFPAAIGVTFWVWANVDEWFFIGPAALALVLVGELVQRRGLAAPGTPGPDAPPEEPLAVRPDVPTLAKALAVGVLACMLNPHHVRVWQLPFELTGARELAADLRFKQLLLTPFDSFYTNNAPLGYNHNGLCFALLFVGGGTALGLAGGRVRVAHVALWVGFAVLALATVFAIPFLALVAVPVVAGQLNAVSARATLTTWGNPRTRFLLLGSGGGRVVSLLGVLVACVLAVPGWVHPPANNAAFARRVAWAVEPEASMVKGAEQLQAWRAAGQLPPEAHGFGTSLEFANYCALFAPDEKVYANGRFNHHRPEFGDFLTVRVGLGLVATDEKPSPRALTDALARHDAEYVVVHSGPGDSAGMRRAAANTADVMWRTPDDWSAWYLDGRTTISGWRTAPGAGRPAFAALRVDPVALAFGPGVERLPQGSVQPVPPPAGWEDAFVRSPGFPPGAADEATAWLRYKYAVQSHARPRLEAVDLAAALARRVGVPAPRIAAPDGLPLSAPVLALRAARRAVAADPNHPDGYYALAQALGDPDLPLTDADRTLGRLTALRQCLERMPPPEEFKLGVYTASPTEVAVNLAFLYLGRRQEYGVLNLGVPVGNLPAFQVLTEMGATGAVVEPARGRFARVPALSQQGTAPPPYYLLPLDVARETFQRAERYAQVEIAEAKTREDLLTAIRGELKAFESELARSSNAFETRRAGKKLPEQVVMALQFNLTGEALKLLGGLNDPELAKEFGEAKFQFRLIRAALELALGRLEDAAADLEQVGGDPADEKARNAPGIAEWFRWLVYHRFVYEGAYTEAGQVLAALDGPGTRPDQAKPVRDRFDPKFFVATGRKVEMWGETAPFAALLAPTQYDLLARVVGPSAALNGFAGAPGYVPLRNDLAGRVARDADFFYQRGVLFLFEGDVAAARRQFLLTRVPGTPEWGLTDYRHARAEAYLKLIDQAEKAAPRK
;
A
#
# COMPACT_ATOMS: atom_id res chain seq x y z
N MET A 1 -7.49 71.35 -54.96
CA MET A 1 -7.50 72.74 -55.46
C MET A 1 -6.22 73.43 -54.96
N LYS A 2 -5.58 74.24 -55.84
CA LYS A 2 -4.98 75.58 -55.64
C LYS A 2 -4.29 75.90 -54.28
N LEU A 3 -2.97 76.20 -54.21
CA LEU A 3 -2.27 77.51 -54.48
C LEU A 3 -2.62 78.58 -53.41
N SER A 4 -1.74 79.44 -52.81
CA SER A 4 -0.28 79.80 -52.86
C SER A 4 0.09 80.61 -51.56
N ALA A 5 1.24 81.23 -51.24
CA ALA A 5 2.58 81.50 -51.84
C ALA A 5 3.66 81.86 -50.74
N PRO A 6 4.97 81.96 -51.06
CA PRO A 6 6.10 82.45 -50.22
C PRO A 6 6.52 83.91 -50.61
N PRO A 7 7.76 84.48 -50.41
CA PRO A 7 9.00 84.08 -49.68
C PRO A 7 9.34 85.12 -48.55
N PRO A 8 10.51 85.82 -48.34
CA PRO A 8 11.82 85.99 -49.04
C PRO A 8 13.10 85.55 -48.26
N PRO A 9 14.34 85.67 -48.83
CA PRO A 9 15.64 85.37 -48.18
C PRO A 9 16.60 86.61 -48.07
N PRO A 10 17.94 86.43 -47.87
CA PRO A 10 18.70 86.51 -46.61
C PRO A 10 19.42 87.87 -46.39
N PRO A 11 20.22 88.07 -45.30
CA PRO A 11 21.68 87.85 -45.40
C PRO A 11 22.44 87.45 -44.10
N GLU A 12 23.72 87.10 -44.24
CA GLU A 12 24.79 87.12 -43.20
C GLU A 12 25.61 88.44 -43.33
N PRO A 13 26.63 88.81 -42.50
CA PRO A 13 27.31 88.06 -41.40
C PRO A 13 27.61 88.88 -40.11
N ASN A 14 28.32 88.25 -39.14
CA ASN A 14 29.49 88.77 -38.38
C ASN A 14 29.54 88.44 -36.87
N ASP A 15 30.70 87.93 -36.47
CA ASP A 15 31.33 87.94 -35.13
C ASP A 15 32.34 89.13 -35.10
N PRO A 16 33.15 89.42 -34.04
CA PRO A 16 33.15 88.95 -32.65
C PRO A 16 33.22 90.09 -31.60
N GLY A 17 33.31 89.77 -30.30
CA GLY A 17 33.57 90.78 -29.25
C GLY A 17 33.90 90.28 -27.83
N SER A 18 35.16 90.44 -27.43
CA SER A 18 35.69 90.40 -26.04
C SER A 18 36.76 91.51 -25.93
N PRO A 19 37.23 91.99 -24.76
CA PRO A 19 37.16 91.37 -23.42
C PRO A 19 36.84 92.36 -22.26
N THR A 20 37.27 91.98 -21.04
CA THR A 20 37.32 92.68 -19.73
C THR A 20 37.93 94.11 -19.77
N PRO A 21 37.66 94.98 -18.76
CA PRO A 21 38.29 94.86 -17.42
C PRO A 21 37.39 95.16 -16.19
N ASP A 22 37.92 94.82 -15.00
CA ASP A 22 37.29 94.99 -13.68
C ASP A 22 37.16 96.44 -13.20
N GLN A 23 36.12 96.72 -12.41
CA GLN A 23 36.21 97.61 -11.23
C GLN A 23 35.12 97.32 -10.18
N GLN A 24 35.54 96.85 -9.00
CA GLN A 24 34.77 96.76 -7.76
C GLN A 24 35.05 97.98 -6.86
N PRO A 25 34.34 98.18 -5.72
CA PRO A 25 32.97 97.78 -5.34
C PRO A 25 32.11 99.07 -5.11
N ALA A 26 30.84 99.10 -4.67
CA ALA A 26 30.25 98.58 -3.42
C ALA A 26 28.73 98.98 -3.39
N PRO A 27 27.95 98.91 -2.28
CA PRO A 27 26.83 97.97 -2.25
C PRO A 27 25.43 98.60 -2.08
N GLY A 28 24.40 97.92 -2.58
CA GLY A 28 23.01 98.22 -2.23
C GLY A 28 21.97 97.43 -3.04
N GLY A 29 20.97 96.88 -2.35
CA GLY A 29 19.74 96.31 -2.95
C GLY A 29 19.73 94.80 -3.12
N GLU A 30 19.29 94.07 -2.09
CA GLU A 30 18.65 92.77 -2.31
C GLU A 30 17.31 92.99 -3.04
N ALA A 31 17.11 92.29 -4.15
CA ALA A 31 15.79 92.07 -4.73
C ALA A 31 15.32 90.66 -4.32
N PRO A 32 14.06 90.47 -3.88
CA PRO A 32 13.59 89.17 -3.42
C PRO A 32 13.54 88.15 -4.57
N PRO A 33 13.86 86.87 -4.31
CA PRO A 33 13.77 85.82 -5.33
C PRO A 33 12.33 85.62 -5.81
N ALA A 34 12.17 85.37 -7.10
CA ALA A 34 10.87 85.03 -7.68
C ALA A 34 10.35 83.68 -7.14
N PRO A 35 9.02 83.47 -7.01
CA PRO A 35 8.48 82.21 -6.53
C PRO A 35 8.82 81.05 -7.48
N GLU A 36 9.31 79.94 -6.94
CA GLU A 36 9.47 78.70 -7.70
C GLU A 36 8.09 78.20 -8.19
N THR A 37 7.96 78.02 -9.50
CA THR A 37 6.72 77.46 -10.07
C THR A 37 6.61 75.99 -9.66
N PRO A 38 5.51 75.54 -9.03
CA PRO A 38 5.37 74.14 -8.62
C PRO A 38 5.47 73.21 -9.83
N ALA A 39 6.46 72.31 -9.81
CA ALA A 39 6.69 71.34 -10.88
C ALA A 39 5.45 70.48 -11.12
N ALA A 40 5.17 70.17 -12.40
CA ALA A 40 3.98 69.43 -12.78
C ALA A 40 3.96 68.04 -12.12
N PRO A 41 2.77 67.48 -11.79
CA PRO A 41 2.67 66.22 -11.04
C PRO A 41 3.26 64.98 -11.73
N GLY A 42 3.71 65.10 -12.99
CA GLY A 42 4.44 64.05 -13.71
C GLY A 42 5.95 63.98 -13.41
N ASP A 43 6.56 65.07 -12.92
CA ASP A 43 8.03 65.26 -12.91
C ASP A 43 8.74 64.79 -11.64
N ARG A 44 8.01 64.25 -10.66
CA ARG A 44 8.64 63.65 -9.47
C ARG A 44 9.58 62.51 -9.91
N PRO A 45 10.84 62.47 -9.45
CA PRO A 45 11.74 61.36 -9.72
C PRO A 45 11.18 60.07 -9.10
N ALA A 46 11.17 58.99 -9.87
CA ALA A 46 10.66 57.71 -9.42
C ALA A 46 11.75 56.92 -8.70
N THR A 47 11.54 56.57 -7.44
CA THR A 47 12.41 55.73 -6.62
C THR A 47 11.90 54.29 -6.55
N TRP A 48 12.78 53.34 -6.24
CA TRP A 48 12.36 51.96 -5.95
C TRP A 48 11.62 51.90 -4.61
N PRO A 49 10.44 51.24 -4.53
CA PRO A 49 9.67 51.16 -3.28
C PRO A 49 10.43 50.46 -2.15
N ALA A 50 10.44 51.06 -0.95
CA ALA A 50 11.16 50.54 0.21
C ALA A 50 10.78 49.09 0.59
N TRP A 51 9.54 48.67 0.33
CA TRP A 51 9.08 47.31 0.61
C TRP A 51 9.77 46.23 -0.23
N PHE A 52 10.40 46.59 -1.36
CA PHE A 52 11.11 45.65 -2.23
C PHE A 52 12.17 44.85 -1.47
N GLY A 53 12.96 45.49 -0.58
CA GLY A 53 14.00 44.80 0.20
C GLY A 53 13.43 43.75 1.16
N GLY A 54 12.30 44.04 1.80
CA GLY A 54 11.60 43.10 2.67
C GLY A 54 11.00 41.92 1.90
N ALA A 55 10.37 42.18 0.75
CA ALA A 55 9.83 41.13 -0.12
C ALA A 55 10.93 40.23 -0.72
N ASP A 56 12.04 40.82 -1.19
CA ASP A 56 13.23 40.11 -1.67
C ASP A 56 13.78 39.13 -0.61
N PHE A 57 13.92 39.59 0.65
CA PHE A 57 14.40 38.76 1.76
C PHE A 57 13.40 37.67 2.14
N THR A 58 12.12 38.03 2.26
CA THR A 58 11.04 37.09 2.63
C THR A 58 10.91 35.97 1.59
N LEU A 59 10.97 36.31 0.30
CA LEU A 59 11.00 35.33 -0.79
C LEU A 59 12.21 34.40 -0.67
N ALA A 60 13.41 34.92 -0.42
CA ALA A 60 14.60 34.09 -0.24
C ALA A 60 14.51 33.13 0.96
N VAL A 61 13.96 33.59 2.09
CA VAL A 61 13.68 32.74 3.26
C VAL A 61 12.71 31.62 2.89
N PHE A 62 11.56 31.95 2.28
CA PHE A 62 10.59 30.93 1.88
C PHE A 62 11.10 29.99 0.78
N THR A 63 12.02 30.40 -0.10
CA THR A 63 12.70 29.48 -1.03
C THR A 63 13.60 28.46 -0.29
N VAL A 64 14.29 28.88 0.77
CA VAL A 64 15.10 27.95 1.60
C VAL A 64 14.20 27.04 2.43
N VAL A 65 13.06 27.53 2.93
CA VAL A 65 12.02 26.70 3.57
C VAL A 65 11.44 25.69 2.57
N LEU A 66 11.15 26.10 1.32
CA LEU A 66 10.69 25.19 0.27
C LEU A 66 11.71 24.08 -0.01
N ALA A 67 13.01 24.41 -0.04
CA ALA A 67 14.09 23.43 -0.20
C ALA A 67 14.17 22.43 0.99
N PHE A 68 13.90 22.90 2.22
CA PHE A 68 13.81 22.05 3.40
C PHE A 68 12.57 21.14 3.36
N LEU A 69 11.39 21.68 3.02
CA LEU A 69 10.13 20.93 2.97
C LEU A 69 10.14 19.88 1.85
N ALA A 70 10.60 20.25 0.63
CA ALA A 70 10.75 19.33 -0.50
C ALA A 70 11.86 18.26 -0.31
N ALA A 71 12.56 18.28 0.82
CA ALA A 71 13.47 17.21 1.25
C ALA A 71 12.99 16.51 2.55
N SER A 72 11.99 17.03 3.26
CA SER A 72 11.54 16.55 4.57
C SER A 72 10.51 15.42 4.46
N PHE A 73 10.81 14.34 3.74
CA PHE A 73 9.90 13.20 3.57
C PHE A 73 10.49 11.88 4.06
N VAL A 74 9.61 10.93 4.43
CA VAL A 74 9.97 9.61 4.99
C VAL A 74 10.97 8.87 4.09
N ALA A 75 12.04 8.38 4.69
CA ALA A 75 13.02 7.56 3.98
C ALA A 75 12.57 6.09 3.96
N ARG A 76 12.34 5.56 2.75
CA ARG A 76 11.97 4.17 2.47
C ARG A 76 12.88 3.51 1.42
N ASN A 77 13.93 4.22 0.97
CA ASN A 77 14.88 3.74 -0.02
C ASN A 77 15.81 2.68 0.59
N SER A 78 15.89 1.49 -0.02
CA SER A 78 16.49 0.29 0.58
C SER A 78 18.01 0.37 0.77
N ASP A 79 18.69 1.12 -0.10
CA ASP A 79 20.12 1.42 -0.04
C ASP A 79 20.55 2.09 1.28
N LEU A 80 19.64 2.79 1.96
CA LEU A 80 19.86 3.33 3.31
C LEU A 80 20.35 2.26 4.30
N PHE A 81 19.75 1.07 4.30
CA PHE A 81 20.07 0.02 5.27
C PHE A 81 21.46 -0.56 5.02
N LEU A 82 21.91 -0.57 3.76
CA LEU A 82 23.29 -0.90 3.40
C LEU A 82 24.28 0.18 3.87
N HIS A 83 23.96 1.47 3.72
CA HIS A 83 24.79 2.58 4.22
C HIS A 83 24.91 2.57 5.76
N VAL A 84 23.80 2.34 6.48
CA VAL A 84 23.80 2.19 7.95
C VAL A 84 24.66 1.00 8.37
N ALA A 85 24.48 -0.17 7.74
CA ALA A 85 25.26 -1.36 8.05
C ALA A 85 26.76 -1.19 7.74
N ALA A 86 27.11 -0.52 6.64
CA ALA A 86 28.49 -0.22 6.27
C ALA A 86 29.14 0.71 7.32
N GLY A 87 28.43 1.76 7.75
CA GLY A 87 28.90 2.68 8.78
C GLY A 87 29.07 2.01 10.15
N GLN A 88 28.13 1.14 10.55
CA GLN A 88 28.25 0.34 11.77
C GLN A 88 29.46 -0.59 11.74
N ARG A 89 29.72 -1.28 10.61
CA ARG A 89 30.89 -2.17 10.46
C ARG A 89 32.22 -1.42 10.35
N LEU A 90 32.24 -0.21 9.78
CA LEU A 90 33.41 0.69 9.81
C LEU A 90 33.73 1.09 11.27
N LEU A 91 32.73 1.56 12.02
CA LEU A 91 32.87 2.00 13.41
C LEU A 91 33.23 0.84 14.36
N ALA A 92 32.75 -0.37 14.08
CA ALA A 92 33.11 -1.59 14.82
C ALA A 92 34.45 -2.21 14.38
N GLY A 93 35.12 -1.69 13.35
CA GLY A 93 36.36 -2.26 12.80
C GLY A 93 36.20 -3.60 12.07
N THR A 94 34.97 -4.05 11.81
CA THR A 94 34.67 -5.32 11.12
C THR A 94 34.56 -5.20 9.60
N TYR A 95 34.70 -3.98 9.07
CA TYR A 95 34.86 -3.69 7.65
C TYR A 95 36.05 -2.74 7.44
N ALA A 96 37.04 -3.18 6.65
CA ALA A 96 38.17 -2.36 6.23
C ALA A 96 37.95 -1.85 4.79
N PRO A 97 38.14 -0.55 4.48
CA PRO A 97 37.97 -0.02 3.13
C PRO A 97 38.76 -0.81 2.08
N GLY A 98 38.05 -1.35 1.09
CA GLY A 98 38.63 -2.20 0.04
C GLY A 98 38.32 -3.70 0.18
N SER A 99 37.65 -4.12 1.25
CA SER A 99 37.05 -5.46 1.40
C SER A 99 35.55 -5.46 1.12
N ASP A 100 34.95 -6.60 0.76
CA ASP A 100 33.49 -6.75 0.70
C ASP A 100 32.97 -7.56 1.91
N PRO A 101 32.31 -6.93 2.90
CA PRO A 101 31.77 -7.63 4.05
C PRO A 101 30.34 -8.19 3.82
N PHE A 102 29.73 -7.98 2.65
CA PHE A 102 28.29 -8.22 2.41
C PHE A 102 27.96 -9.28 1.35
N SER A 103 28.80 -9.51 0.33
CA SER A 103 28.54 -10.54 -0.70
C SER A 103 29.46 -11.76 -0.58
N TYR A 104 29.08 -12.87 -1.22
CA TYR A 104 29.97 -14.02 -1.43
C TYR A 104 30.61 -13.99 -2.83
N THR A 105 29.85 -13.61 -3.86
CA THR A 105 30.28 -13.49 -5.27
C THR A 105 31.44 -12.53 -5.52
N ALA A 106 31.50 -11.45 -4.75
CA ALA A 106 32.48 -10.38 -4.91
C ALA A 106 33.40 -10.23 -3.69
N ALA A 107 33.48 -11.25 -2.82
CA ALA A 107 34.31 -11.26 -1.62
C ALA A 107 35.81 -11.00 -1.90
N ASP A 108 36.34 -11.64 -2.94
CA ASP A 108 37.74 -11.49 -3.39
C ASP A 108 37.98 -10.20 -4.19
N ARG A 109 36.93 -9.43 -4.50
CA ARG A 109 37.03 -8.23 -5.36
C ARG A 109 37.02 -6.96 -4.50
N PRO A 110 37.95 -6.02 -4.74
CA PRO A 110 38.12 -4.88 -3.84
C PRO A 110 37.02 -3.82 -4.04
N TRP A 111 36.05 -3.77 -3.13
CA TRP A 111 34.97 -2.77 -3.15
C TRP A 111 35.54 -1.35 -2.96
N VAL A 112 35.31 -0.49 -3.95
CA VAL A 112 35.53 0.95 -3.84
C VAL A 112 34.29 1.59 -3.21
N ASN A 113 34.43 2.11 -1.99
CA ASN A 113 33.38 2.81 -1.28
C ASN A 113 33.68 4.32 -1.28
N HIS A 114 32.95 5.08 -2.09
CA HIS A 114 33.02 6.54 -2.13
C HIS A 114 32.32 7.21 -0.94
N SER A 115 31.51 6.47 -0.18
CA SER A 115 30.55 6.98 0.81
C SER A 115 30.96 6.80 2.27
N ILE A 116 32.23 6.54 2.56
CA ILE A 116 32.74 6.25 3.92
C ILE A 116 32.26 7.24 5.00
N LEU A 117 32.26 8.54 4.74
CA LEU A 117 31.76 9.56 5.68
C LEU A 117 30.23 9.63 5.73
N PHE A 118 29.54 9.31 4.63
CA PHE A 118 28.08 9.25 4.58
C PHE A 118 27.54 8.01 5.32
N ASP A 119 28.19 6.86 5.16
CA ASP A 119 27.92 5.60 5.86
C ASP A 119 28.04 5.81 7.38
N VAL A 120 29.18 6.36 7.82
CA VAL A 120 29.41 6.72 9.24
C VAL A 120 28.39 7.75 9.73
N GLY A 121 28.07 8.76 8.92
CA GLY A 121 27.01 9.73 9.22
C GLY A 121 25.63 9.08 9.40
N CYS A 122 25.27 8.13 8.53
CA CYS A 122 24.04 7.36 8.65
C CYS A 122 24.04 6.51 9.93
N ALA A 123 25.11 5.77 10.20
CA ALA A 123 25.22 4.94 11.40
C ALA A 123 25.15 5.72 12.72
N LEU A 124 25.68 6.95 12.76
CA LEU A 124 25.65 7.82 13.95
C LEU A 124 24.32 8.57 14.13
N LEU A 125 23.59 8.87 13.05
CA LEU A 125 22.33 9.61 13.10
C LEU A 125 21.08 8.71 13.06
N TYR A 126 21.23 7.44 12.69
CA TYR A 126 20.16 6.44 12.69
C TYR A 126 19.90 5.93 14.11
N SER A 127 19.06 6.66 14.83
CA SER A 127 18.57 6.32 16.18
C SER A 127 17.06 6.48 16.28
N GLY A 128 16.40 5.67 17.11
CA GLY A 128 14.94 5.68 17.26
C GLY A 128 14.23 5.42 15.93
N ASN A 129 13.41 6.38 15.48
CA ASN A 129 12.72 6.31 14.19
C ASN A 129 13.55 6.87 13.01
N GLY A 130 14.82 7.24 13.20
CA GLY A 130 15.68 7.83 12.17
C GLY A 130 15.30 9.26 11.73
N GLY A 131 14.38 9.95 12.41
CA GLY A 131 13.90 11.27 12.01
C GLY A 131 14.98 12.35 11.92
N LEU A 132 15.98 12.30 12.81
CA LEU A 132 17.14 13.21 12.79
C LEU A 132 17.92 13.12 11.46
N LEU A 133 18.11 11.90 10.94
CA LEU A 133 18.83 11.68 9.68
C LEU A 133 18.06 12.28 8.48
N VAL A 134 16.73 12.21 8.47
CA VAL A 134 15.89 12.90 7.46
C VAL A 134 15.97 14.41 7.61
N ALA A 135 15.96 14.94 8.84
CA ALA A 135 16.08 16.38 9.09
C ALA A 135 17.46 16.94 8.68
N VAL A 136 18.55 16.19 8.91
CA VAL A 136 19.91 16.54 8.46
C VAL A 136 20.01 16.52 6.93
N LYS A 137 19.43 15.51 6.26
CA LYS A 137 19.31 15.50 4.79
C LYS A 137 18.57 16.74 4.27
N ALA A 138 17.45 17.10 4.89
CA ALA A 138 16.67 18.27 4.52
C ALA A 138 17.44 19.58 4.75
N ALA A 139 18.22 19.66 5.83
CA ALA A 139 19.11 20.78 6.10
C ALA A 139 20.22 20.91 5.03
N PHE A 140 20.81 19.82 4.55
CA PHE A 140 21.79 19.86 3.44
C PHE A 140 21.17 20.35 2.13
N ALA A 141 19.96 19.90 1.78
CA ALA A 141 19.24 20.39 0.59
C ALA A 141 18.91 21.90 0.70
N ALA A 142 18.40 22.34 1.86
CA ALA A 142 18.13 23.74 2.14
C ALA A 142 19.40 24.61 2.10
N ALA A 143 20.49 24.12 2.69
CA ALA A 143 21.78 24.78 2.64
C ALA A 143 22.32 24.89 1.21
N ALA A 144 22.20 23.85 0.37
CA ALA A 144 22.67 23.89 -1.01
C ALA A 144 22.05 25.06 -1.81
N PHE A 145 20.72 25.20 -1.77
CA PHE A 145 20.04 26.32 -2.43
C PHE A 145 20.31 27.67 -1.74
N GLY A 146 20.38 27.71 -0.40
CA GLY A 146 20.73 28.92 0.35
C GLY A 146 22.14 29.46 0.02
N LEU A 147 23.14 28.58 -0.09
CA LEU A 147 24.50 28.94 -0.49
C LEU A 147 24.55 29.46 -1.93
N VAL A 148 23.80 28.86 -2.86
CA VAL A 148 23.71 29.38 -4.24
C VAL A 148 23.05 30.76 -4.28
N ILE A 149 21.97 30.99 -3.52
CA ILE A 149 21.36 32.33 -3.37
C ILE A 149 22.38 33.34 -2.79
N ALA A 150 23.25 32.91 -1.87
CA ALA A 150 24.28 33.75 -1.25
C ALA A 150 25.45 34.14 -2.20
N ILE A 151 25.55 33.56 -3.40
CA ILE A 151 26.52 33.97 -4.43
C ILE A 151 26.23 35.39 -4.96
N ARG A 152 24.96 35.82 -4.91
CA ARG A 152 24.53 37.18 -5.32
C ARG A 152 25.34 38.28 -4.61
N LYS A 153 25.97 39.17 -5.38
CA LYS A 153 26.59 40.40 -4.85
C LYS A 153 25.53 41.30 -4.20
N PRO A 154 25.82 41.97 -3.06
CA PRO A 154 24.86 42.84 -2.37
C PRO A 154 24.17 43.92 -3.24
N ALA A 155 24.86 44.44 -4.25
CA ALA A 155 24.41 45.56 -5.09
C ALA A 155 23.27 45.24 -6.08
N PHE A 156 22.92 43.98 -6.30
CA PHE A 156 21.82 43.59 -7.21
C PHE A 156 20.59 43.07 -6.45
N PRO A 157 19.37 43.15 -7.02
CA PRO A 157 18.18 42.52 -6.46
C PRO A 157 18.37 41.03 -6.15
N LEU A 158 17.68 40.56 -5.11
CA LEU A 158 17.71 39.20 -4.58
C LEU A 158 16.52 38.36 -5.08
N TRP A 159 15.39 38.97 -5.40
CA TRP A 159 14.20 38.23 -5.83
C TRP A 159 14.41 37.32 -7.06
N PRO A 160 15.21 37.64 -8.10
CA PRO A 160 15.38 36.72 -9.24
C PRO A 160 16.18 35.48 -8.85
N TRP A 161 17.10 35.61 -7.90
CA TRP A 161 17.88 34.49 -7.37
C TRP A 161 16.98 33.55 -6.57
N ALA A 162 16.13 34.10 -5.70
CA ALA A 162 15.18 33.31 -4.92
C ALA A 162 14.08 32.68 -5.80
N ALA A 163 13.55 33.39 -6.80
CA ALA A 163 12.53 32.88 -7.72
C ALA A 163 13.08 31.75 -8.61
N VAL A 164 14.24 31.92 -9.24
CA VAL A 164 14.86 30.86 -10.06
C VAL A 164 15.33 29.70 -9.18
N ALA A 165 15.81 29.96 -7.95
CA ALA A 165 16.13 28.90 -6.99
C ALA A 165 14.90 28.08 -6.58
N ALA A 166 13.71 28.68 -6.45
CA ALA A 166 12.49 27.92 -6.19
C ALA A 166 12.12 26.98 -7.35
N VAL A 167 12.27 27.42 -8.61
CA VAL A 167 12.15 26.53 -9.78
C VAL A 167 13.21 25.42 -9.74
N GLY A 168 14.44 25.75 -9.30
CA GLY A 168 15.52 24.79 -9.04
C GLY A 168 15.18 23.72 -7.99
N VAL A 169 14.57 24.12 -6.88
CA VAL A 169 14.09 23.21 -5.83
C VAL A 169 13.04 22.26 -6.40
N VAL A 170 12.04 22.78 -7.11
CA VAL A 170 10.98 21.95 -7.71
C VAL A 170 11.53 21.00 -8.78
N ALA A 171 12.49 21.43 -9.60
CA ALA A 171 13.17 20.53 -10.55
C ALA A 171 14.01 19.44 -9.84
N ALA A 172 14.63 19.76 -8.69
CA ALA A 172 15.46 18.82 -7.93
C ALA A 172 14.66 17.87 -7.03
N ALA A 173 13.45 18.25 -6.60
CA ALA A 173 12.62 17.52 -5.63
C ALA A 173 12.41 16.00 -5.89
N PRO A 174 12.32 15.48 -7.14
CA PRO A 174 12.23 14.04 -7.37
C PRO A 174 13.46 13.24 -6.90
N TYR A 175 14.61 13.91 -6.72
CA TYR A 175 15.92 13.29 -6.50
C TYR A 175 16.46 13.49 -5.07
N LEU A 176 15.77 14.25 -4.20
CA LEU A 176 16.17 14.55 -2.81
C LEU A 176 15.93 13.38 -1.82
N HIS A 177 16.15 12.15 -2.28
CA HIS A 177 16.10 10.91 -1.47
C HIS A 177 17.21 10.88 -0.43
N LEU A 178 17.10 10.01 0.59
CA LEU A 178 18.14 9.84 1.59
C LEU A 178 19.31 9.03 1.03
N ARG A 179 20.13 9.70 0.21
CA ARG A 179 21.25 9.15 -0.56
C ARG A 179 22.50 10.05 -0.42
N PRO A 180 23.71 9.53 -0.70
CA PRO A 180 24.94 10.31 -0.62
C PRO A 180 24.97 11.51 -1.60
N THR A 181 24.21 11.43 -2.70
CA THR A 181 24.05 12.49 -3.71
C THR A 181 23.52 13.82 -3.16
N VAL A 182 22.82 13.84 -2.02
CA VAL A 182 22.44 15.09 -1.34
C VAL A 182 23.66 15.80 -0.74
N GLY A 183 24.66 15.04 -0.30
CA GLY A 183 25.99 15.56 0.06
C GLY A 183 26.69 16.19 -1.14
N SER A 184 26.64 15.54 -2.32
CA SER A 184 27.14 16.11 -3.58
C SER A 184 26.45 17.41 -3.96
N LEU A 185 25.14 17.52 -3.75
CA LEU A 185 24.38 18.75 -4.00
C LEU A 185 24.90 19.91 -3.13
N PHE A 186 25.11 19.65 -1.84
CA PHE A 186 25.68 20.62 -0.91
C PHE A 186 27.14 20.99 -1.26
N LEU A 187 28.00 20.02 -1.55
CA LEU A 187 29.42 20.26 -1.84
C LEU A 187 29.64 20.93 -3.21
N LEU A 188 28.75 20.72 -4.18
CA LEU A 188 28.68 21.53 -5.40
C LEU A 188 28.31 22.99 -5.08
N ALA A 189 27.30 23.23 -4.24
CA ALA A 189 26.92 24.57 -3.82
C ALA A 189 28.05 25.31 -3.08
N VAL A 190 28.77 24.61 -2.20
CA VAL A 190 30.01 25.13 -1.56
C VAL A 190 31.05 25.47 -2.63
N THR A 191 31.31 24.58 -3.59
CA THR A 191 32.29 24.81 -4.68
C THR A 191 31.93 26.05 -5.52
N LEU A 192 30.65 26.23 -5.86
CA LEU A 192 30.16 27.41 -6.59
C LEU A 192 30.30 28.69 -5.75
N LEU A 193 30.07 28.64 -4.43
CA LEU A 193 30.29 29.76 -3.52
C LEU A 193 31.78 30.14 -3.41
N LEU A 194 32.66 29.15 -3.22
CA LEU A 194 34.11 29.38 -3.19
C LEU A 194 34.58 30.08 -4.47
N LEU A 195 34.10 29.61 -5.64
CA LEU A 195 34.49 30.12 -6.95
C LEU A 195 33.94 31.52 -7.29
N PHE A 196 32.67 31.78 -6.98
CA PHE A 196 31.95 32.97 -7.46
C PHE A 196 31.65 34.04 -6.40
N ARG A 197 31.96 33.81 -5.11
CA ARG A 197 31.58 34.73 -4.02
C ARG A 197 32.71 35.13 -3.06
N LEU A 198 33.75 34.32 -2.90
CA LEU A 198 34.91 34.68 -2.05
C LEU A 198 35.89 35.64 -2.76
N PRO A 199 36.57 36.53 -2.02
CA PRO A 199 37.57 37.44 -2.58
C PRO A 199 38.90 36.71 -2.81
N HIS A 200 39.31 36.65 -4.08
CA HIS A 200 40.58 36.05 -4.50
C HIS A 200 41.74 37.06 -4.39
N ARG A 201 42.91 36.59 -3.92
CA ARG A 201 44.18 37.33 -3.94
C ARG A 201 45.20 36.49 -4.71
N ALA A 202 45.83 37.08 -5.72
CA ALA A 202 46.87 36.40 -6.51
C ALA A 202 47.97 35.83 -5.59
N GLY A 203 48.44 34.62 -5.88
CA GLY A 203 49.45 33.92 -5.07
C GLY A 203 48.95 33.32 -3.75
N SER A 204 47.75 33.64 -3.26
CA SER A 204 47.20 33.12 -2.00
C SER A 204 46.87 31.63 -2.07
N TRP A 205 47.35 30.84 -1.10
CA TRP A 205 47.00 29.42 -0.99
C TRP A 205 45.56 29.16 -0.51
N ARG A 206 44.84 30.17 0.02
CA ARG A 206 43.55 29.97 0.71
C ARG A 206 42.46 29.33 -0.15
N PHE A 207 42.29 29.78 -1.40
CA PHE A 207 41.25 29.24 -2.29
C PHE A 207 41.56 27.80 -2.75
N PRO A 208 42.76 27.48 -3.28
CA PRO A 208 43.10 26.10 -3.61
C PRO A 208 43.06 25.15 -2.41
N ALA A 209 43.45 25.60 -1.21
CA ALA A 209 43.37 24.78 0.00
C ALA A 209 41.91 24.49 0.40
N ALA A 210 41.03 25.49 0.31
CA ALA A 210 39.59 25.29 0.54
C ALA A 210 38.99 24.31 -0.48
N ILE A 211 39.31 24.46 -1.77
CA ILE A 211 38.91 23.52 -2.82
C ILE A 211 39.44 22.10 -2.54
N GLY A 212 40.72 21.96 -2.15
CA GLY A 212 41.31 20.67 -1.79
C GLY A 212 40.58 19.98 -0.64
N VAL A 213 40.30 20.71 0.45
CA VAL A 213 39.52 20.19 1.58
C VAL A 213 38.09 19.83 1.15
N THR A 214 37.41 20.68 0.37
CA THR A 214 36.06 20.38 -0.15
C THR A 214 36.06 19.11 -0.98
N PHE A 215 37.00 18.94 -1.91
CA PHE A 215 37.05 17.78 -2.80
C PHE A 215 37.54 16.50 -2.11
N TRP A 216 38.40 16.59 -1.10
CA TRP A 216 38.77 15.45 -0.26
C TRP A 216 37.59 14.95 0.56
N VAL A 217 36.84 15.84 1.23
CA VAL A 217 35.59 15.47 1.93
C VAL A 217 34.60 14.86 0.94
N TRP A 218 34.42 15.48 -0.23
CA TRP A 218 33.49 15.01 -1.26
C TRP A 218 33.81 13.60 -1.77
N ALA A 219 35.09 13.32 -2.05
CA ALA A 219 35.57 12.01 -2.46
C ALA A 219 35.45 10.92 -1.37
N ASN A 220 35.03 11.27 -0.16
CA ASN A 220 34.68 10.32 0.91
C ASN A 220 33.18 10.40 1.28
N VAL A 221 32.36 11.14 0.54
CA VAL A 221 30.91 11.25 0.73
C VAL A 221 30.12 10.55 -0.39
N ASP A 222 30.48 10.72 -1.67
CA ASP A 222 29.66 10.23 -2.80
C ASP A 222 30.47 10.09 -4.10
N GLU A 223 30.06 9.17 -4.99
CA GLU A 223 30.74 8.91 -6.27
C GLU A 223 30.60 10.06 -7.28
N TRP A 224 29.64 10.97 -7.10
CA TRP A 224 29.51 12.17 -7.94
C TRP A 224 30.55 13.27 -7.65
N PHE A 225 31.51 13.07 -6.74
CA PHE A 225 32.55 14.06 -6.41
C PHE A 225 33.32 14.59 -7.64
N PHE A 226 33.44 13.80 -8.71
CA PHE A 226 34.12 14.20 -9.95
C PHE A 226 33.52 15.46 -10.61
N ILE A 227 32.25 15.80 -10.33
CA ILE A 227 31.62 17.02 -10.88
C ILE A 227 32.23 18.31 -10.32
N GLY A 228 32.86 18.27 -9.13
CA GLY A 228 33.60 19.40 -8.56
C GLY A 228 34.85 19.76 -9.40
N PRO A 229 35.80 18.82 -9.57
CA PRO A 229 36.91 18.95 -10.51
C PRO A 229 36.45 19.30 -11.94
N ALA A 230 35.37 18.70 -12.44
CA ALA A 230 34.83 19.03 -13.76
C ALA A 230 34.33 20.48 -13.84
N ALA A 231 33.64 21.01 -12.83
CA ALA A 231 33.21 22.40 -12.78
C ALA A 231 34.39 23.38 -12.82
N LEU A 232 35.47 23.09 -12.08
CA LEU A 232 36.69 23.89 -12.11
C LEU A 232 37.41 23.79 -13.47
N ALA A 233 37.45 22.61 -14.08
CA ALA A 233 38.03 22.40 -15.41
C ALA A 233 37.26 23.16 -16.50
N LEU A 234 35.91 23.11 -16.50
CA LEU A 234 35.06 23.84 -17.44
C LEU A 234 35.27 25.36 -17.34
N VAL A 235 35.38 25.89 -16.11
CA VAL A 235 35.67 27.32 -15.88
C VAL A 235 37.09 27.70 -16.30
N LEU A 236 38.09 26.86 -16.02
CA LEU A 236 39.48 27.05 -16.45
C LEU A 236 39.60 27.05 -17.99
N VAL A 237 38.96 26.11 -18.67
CA VAL A 237 38.90 26.04 -20.13
C VAL A 237 38.21 27.27 -20.71
N GLY A 238 37.08 27.70 -20.14
CA GLY A 238 36.37 28.89 -20.59
C GLY A 238 37.17 30.19 -20.43
N GLU A 239 37.91 30.35 -19.32
CA GLU A 239 38.85 31.48 -19.13
C GLU A 239 40.02 31.41 -20.12
N LEU A 240 40.54 30.22 -20.44
CA LEU A 240 41.63 30.05 -21.41
C LEU A 240 41.17 30.36 -22.85
N VAL A 241 39.96 29.95 -23.23
CA VAL A 241 39.35 30.26 -24.53
C VAL A 241 39.05 31.76 -24.65
N GLN A 242 38.46 32.37 -23.61
CA GLN A 242 38.23 33.81 -23.55
C GLN A 242 39.53 34.60 -23.78
N ARG A 243 40.62 34.21 -23.11
CA ARG A 243 41.94 34.86 -23.24
C ARG A 243 42.62 34.68 -24.60
N ARG A 244 42.22 33.69 -25.40
CA ARG A 244 42.90 33.32 -26.67
C ARG A 244 42.17 33.75 -27.94
N GLY A 245 40.84 33.90 -27.91
CA GLY A 245 40.05 34.06 -29.14
C GLY A 245 38.93 35.11 -29.09
N LEU A 246 38.73 35.82 -27.98
CA LEU A 246 37.67 36.82 -27.85
C LEU A 246 38.20 38.06 -27.13
N ALA A 247 37.74 39.24 -27.54
CA ALA A 247 37.97 40.45 -26.74
C ALA A 247 37.41 40.22 -25.32
N ALA A 248 38.19 40.57 -24.29
CA ALA A 248 37.68 40.54 -22.93
C ALA A 248 36.55 41.56 -22.78
N PRO A 249 35.39 41.23 -22.16
CA PRO A 249 34.44 42.24 -21.76
C PRO A 249 35.16 43.22 -20.83
N GLY A 250 35.18 44.50 -21.22
CA GLY A 250 36.13 45.48 -20.70
C GLY A 250 36.13 45.57 -19.18
N THR A 251 37.32 45.62 -18.57
CA THR A 251 37.47 45.92 -17.14
C THR A 251 36.89 47.31 -16.86
N PRO A 252 35.84 47.45 -16.03
CA PRO A 252 35.32 48.76 -15.68
C PRO A 252 36.36 49.57 -14.91
N GLY A 253 36.33 50.90 -15.03
CA GLY A 253 37.13 51.79 -14.19
C GLY A 253 36.70 51.71 -12.70
N PRO A 254 37.50 52.25 -11.77
CA PRO A 254 37.23 52.16 -10.33
C PRO A 254 35.84 52.63 -9.93
N ASP A 255 35.34 53.68 -10.60
CA ASP A 255 34.08 54.37 -10.30
C ASP A 255 32.90 53.89 -11.16
N ALA A 256 33.10 52.91 -12.03
CA ALA A 256 32.07 52.40 -12.92
C ALA A 256 31.14 51.41 -12.19
N PRO A 257 29.81 51.44 -12.44
CA PRO A 257 28.88 50.51 -11.82
C PRO A 257 29.21 49.05 -12.21
N PRO A 258 29.03 48.08 -11.30
CA PRO A 258 29.46 46.70 -11.55
C PRO A 258 28.57 46.01 -12.60
N GLU A 259 28.98 46.04 -13.87
CA GLU A 259 28.21 45.42 -14.96
C GLU A 259 28.12 43.89 -14.89
N GLU A 260 29.12 43.21 -14.30
CA GLU A 260 29.14 41.74 -14.21
C GLU A 260 28.36 41.26 -12.97
N PRO A 261 27.31 40.41 -13.11
CA PRO A 261 26.46 39.99 -11.99
C PRO A 261 27.13 38.95 -11.06
N LEU A 262 28.10 38.18 -11.59
CA LEU A 262 28.90 37.20 -10.86
C LEU A 262 30.30 37.78 -10.55
N ALA A 263 30.98 37.30 -9.50
CA ALA A 263 32.12 38.02 -8.92
C ALA A 263 33.51 37.67 -9.48
N VAL A 264 34.52 38.39 -8.97
CA VAL A 264 35.93 38.29 -9.37
C VAL A 264 36.45 36.88 -9.12
N ARG A 265 36.65 36.15 -10.23
CA ARG A 265 37.19 34.79 -10.26
C ARG A 265 38.69 34.79 -9.95
N PRO A 266 39.27 33.66 -9.52
CA PRO A 266 40.72 33.53 -9.46
C PRO A 266 41.34 33.64 -10.86
N ASP A 267 42.58 34.07 -10.92
CA ASP A 267 43.37 34.05 -12.15
C ASP A 267 43.62 32.61 -12.66
N VAL A 268 43.89 32.44 -13.96
CA VAL A 268 44.12 31.13 -14.58
C VAL A 268 45.20 30.29 -13.87
N PRO A 269 46.37 30.85 -13.47
CA PRO A 269 47.31 30.13 -12.60
C PRO A 269 46.72 29.66 -11.27
N THR A 270 45.96 30.49 -10.55
CA THR A 270 45.29 30.10 -9.30
C THR A 270 44.17 29.06 -9.53
N LEU A 271 43.41 29.14 -10.63
CA LEU A 271 42.41 28.14 -11.02
C LEU A 271 43.06 26.79 -11.36
N ALA A 272 44.12 26.77 -12.18
CA ALA A 272 44.85 25.56 -12.52
C ALA A 272 45.49 24.93 -11.28
N LYS A 273 46.03 25.75 -10.38
CA LYS A 273 46.58 25.31 -9.08
C LYS A 273 45.50 24.73 -8.15
N ALA A 274 44.30 25.32 -8.13
CA ALA A 274 43.16 24.79 -7.39
C ALA A 274 42.65 23.45 -7.96
N LEU A 275 42.59 23.31 -9.29
CA LEU A 275 42.23 22.06 -9.94
C LEU A 275 43.26 20.96 -9.63
N ALA A 276 44.56 21.26 -9.73
CA ALA A 276 45.63 20.30 -9.43
C ALA A 276 45.61 19.85 -7.96
N VAL A 277 45.48 20.79 -7.00
CA VAL A 277 45.34 20.47 -5.58
C VAL A 277 44.06 19.68 -5.31
N GLY A 278 42.94 20.06 -5.92
CA GLY A 278 41.67 19.36 -5.79
C GLY A 278 41.72 17.90 -6.26
N VAL A 279 42.27 17.65 -7.45
CA VAL A 279 42.44 16.30 -8.02
C VAL A 279 43.34 15.44 -7.13
N LEU A 280 44.46 15.98 -6.65
CA LEU A 280 45.35 15.27 -5.72
C LEU A 280 44.68 15.02 -4.36
N ALA A 281 43.85 15.94 -3.87
CA ALA A 281 43.15 15.81 -2.60
C ALA A 281 42.07 14.71 -2.64
N CYS A 282 41.39 14.48 -3.77
CA CYS A 282 40.53 13.31 -3.95
C CYS A 282 41.27 11.99 -3.73
N MET A 283 42.54 11.91 -4.15
CA MET A 283 43.37 10.70 -4.06
C MET A 283 43.89 10.40 -2.65
N LEU A 284 43.57 11.28 -1.67
CA LEU A 284 43.73 11.02 -0.23
C LEU A 284 42.55 10.22 0.37
N ASN A 285 41.54 9.84 -0.44
CA ASN A 285 40.61 8.77 -0.11
C ASN A 285 41.36 7.41 0.00
N PRO A 286 40.96 6.47 0.89
CA PRO A 286 41.61 5.16 1.06
C PRO A 286 41.77 4.30 -0.21
N HIS A 287 40.97 4.53 -1.25
CA HIS A 287 41.02 3.83 -2.53
C HIS A 287 41.97 4.48 -3.56
N HIS A 288 42.62 5.60 -3.21
CA HIS A 288 43.57 6.34 -4.03
C HIS A 288 43.08 6.60 -5.46
N VAL A 289 43.76 6.06 -6.49
CA VAL A 289 43.39 6.23 -7.90
C VAL A 289 42.01 5.63 -8.22
N ARG A 290 41.60 4.57 -7.49
CA ARG A 290 40.33 3.86 -7.77
C ARG A 290 39.08 4.67 -7.39
N VAL A 291 39.22 5.75 -6.63
CA VAL A 291 38.12 6.68 -6.34
C VAL A 291 37.58 7.35 -7.62
N TRP A 292 38.33 7.36 -8.73
CA TRP A 292 37.86 7.92 -10.01
C TRP A 292 36.98 6.96 -10.83
N GLN A 293 36.41 5.93 -10.21
CA GLN A 293 35.30 5.18 -10.81
C GLN A 293 34.07 6.10 -10.92
N LEU A 294 33.40 6.07 -12.08
CA LEU A 294 32.25 6.94 -12.36
C LEU A 294 30.92 6.26 -11.96
N PRO A 295 29.90 7.04 -11.57
CA PRO A 295 28.58 6.51 -11.22
C PRO A 295 27.97 5.55 -12.23
N PHE A 296 27.22 4.57 -11.73
CA PHE A 296 26.60 3.55 -12.58
C PHE A 296 25.55 4.15 -13.53
N GLU A 297 24.87 5.22 -13.12
CA GLU A 297 23.90 5.96 -13.95
C GLU A 297 24.55 6.72 -15.13
N LEU A 298 25.89 6.78 -15.19
CA LEU A 298 26.66 7.35 -16.30
C LEU A 298 27.41 6.29 -17.12
N THR A 299 27.98 5.26 -16.47
CA THR A 299 28.70 4.19 -17.18
C THR A 299 27.75 3.18 -17.80
N GLY A 300 26.65 2.85 -17.11
CA GLY A 300 25.51 2.07 -17.55
C GLY A 300 25.81 0.63 -17.98
N ALA A 301 24.76 -0.16 -18.13
CA ALA A 301 24.78 -1.49 -18.74
C ALA A 301 23.48 -1.65 -19.55
N ARG A 302 23.53 -1.35 -20.85
CA ARG A 302 22.32 -1.21 -21.70
C ARG A 302 21.59 -2.53 -21.88
N GLU A 303 22.35 -3.62 -21.89
CA GLU A 303 21.93 -5.01 -21.83
C GLU A 303 20.98 -5.31 -20.64
N LEU A 304 21.07 -4.58 -19.53
CA LEU A 304 20.18 -4.75 -18.37
C LEU A 304 18.85 -3.99 -18.48
N ALA A 305 18.69 -3.09 -19.46
CA ALA A 305 17.52 -2.22 -19.57
C ALA A 305 16.21 -2.95 -19.96
N ALA A 306 16.28 -4.26 -20.23
CA ALA A 306 15.11 -5.14 -20.33
C ALA A 306 14.38 -5.30 -18.98
N ASP A 307 15.11 -5.26 -17.86
CA ASP A 307 14.50 -5.20 -16.53
C ASP A 307 14.22 -3.74 -16.14
N LEU A 308 12.94 -3.47 -15.86
CA LEU A 308 12.47 -2.14 -15.47
C LEU A 308 13.20 -1.57 -14.24
N ARG A 309 13.68 -2.40 -13.30
CA ARG A 309 14.44 -1.92 -12.14
C ARG A 309 15.81 -1.34 -12.52
N PHE A 310 16.50 -1.93 -13.50
CA PHE A 310 17.73 -1.35 -14.05
C PHE A 310 17.43 -0.19 -15.01
N LYS A 311 16.37 -0.29 -15.82
CA LYS A 311 15.98 0.80 -16.73
C LYS A 311 15.78 2.12 -15.99
N GLN A 312 15.19 2.11 -14.79
CA GLN A 312 15.00 3.33 -13.98
C GLN A 312 16.31 4.03 -13.58
N LEU A 313 17.42 3.31 -13.44
CA LEU A 313 18.74 3.87 -13.14
C LEU A 313 19.42 4.51 -14.37
N LEU A 314 19.02 4.06 -15.57
CA LEU A 314 19.60 4.48 -16.85
C LEU A 314 18.72 5.50 -17.60
N LEU A 315 17.79 6.15 -16.89
CA LEU A 315 16.85 7.11 -17.50
C LEU A 315 17.53 8.39 -17.95
N THR A 316 17.15 8.83 -19.16
CA THR A 316 17.49 10.13 -19.73
C THR A 316 16.22 10.97 -19.91
N PRO A 317 16.31 12.31 -19.97
CA PRO A 317 15.14 13.15 -20.27
C PRO A 317 14.49 12.91 -21.64
N PHE A 318 15.13 12.13 -22.52
CA PHE A 318 14.63 11.78 -23.86
C PHE A 318 14.02 10.37 -23.94
N ASP A 319 14.09 9.54 -22.88
CA ASP A 319 13.42 8.24 -22.88
C ASP A 319 11.90 8.45 -22.87
N SER A 320 11.16 7.80 -23.75
CA SER A 320 9.70 7.87 -23.77
C SER A 320 9.06 7.40 -22.46
N PHE A 321 9.76 6.53 -21.72
CA PHE A 321 9.38 6.13 -20.37
C PHE A 321 9.55 7.26 -19.33
N TYR A 322 10.44 8.22 -19.54
CA TYR A 322 10.50 9.44 -18.72
C TYR A 322 9.45 10.46 -19.16
N THR A 323 9.37 10.76 -20.46
CA THR A 323 8.54 11.86 -20.99
C THR A 323 7.03 11.60 -20.92
N ASN A 324 6.60 10.34 -20.90
CA ASN A 324 5.17 9.99 -21.00
C ASN A 324 4.57 9.49 -19.67
N ASN A 325 5.37 9.32 -18.61
CA ASN A 325 4.90 8.85 -17.31
C ASN A 325 4.82 10.00 -16.30
N ALA A 326 3.62 10.24 -15.75
CA ALA A 326 3.39 11.28 -14.75
C ALA A 326 4.20 11.09 -13.45
N PRO A 327 4.44 9.87 -12.92
CA PRO A 327 5.34 9.66 -11.78
C PRO A 327 6.82 9.93 -12.05
N LEU A 328 7.22 10.25 -13.29
CA LEU A 328 8.62 10.48 -13.70
C LEU A 328 8.82 11.90 -14.24
N GLY A 329 8.71 12.11 -15.56
CA GLY A 329 8.98 13.39 -16.22
C GLY A 329 7.73 14.16 -16.66
N TYR A 330 6.58 13.51 -16.81
CA TYR A 330 5.34 14.15 -17.31
C TYR A 330 4.58 14.89 -16.20
N ASN A 331 5.23 15.88 -15.59
CA ASN A 331 4.74 16.62 -14.43
C ASN A 331 5.40 18.00 -14.31
N HIS A 332 5.06 18.76 -13.27
CA HIS A 332 5.62 20.07 -12.98
C HIS A 332 7.12 20.04 -12.64
N ASN A 333 7.68 18.93 -12.12
CA ASN A 333 9.12 18.80 -11.89
C ASN A 333 9.88 18.76 -13.22
N GLY A 334 9.40 17.97 -14.18
CA GLY A 334 9.92 17.92 -15.55
C GLY A 334 9.78 19.25 -16.28
N LEU A 335 8.65 19.96 -16.09
CA LEU A 335 8.47 21.32 -16.60
C LEU A 335 9.46 22.31 -15.98
N CYS A 336 9.71 22.25 -14.67
CA CYS A 336 10.69 23.12 -14.00
C CYS A 336 12.13 22.84 -14.49
N PHE A 337 12.48 21.58 -14.73
CA PHE A 337 13.73 21.22 -15.40
C PHE A 337 13.80 21.82 -16.81
N ALA A 338 12.76 21.68 -17.63
CA ALA A 338 12.71 22.25 -18.98
C ALA A 338 12.81 23.78 -18.97
N LEU A 339 12.17 24.47 -18.01
CA LEU A 339 12.28 25.91 -17.82
C LEU A 339 13.69 26.36 -17.43
N LEU A 340 14.40 25.61 -16.60
CA LEU A 340 15.81 25.88 -16.26
C LEU A 340 16.76 25.59 -17.44
N PHE A 341 16.46 24.56 -18.22
CA PHE A 341 17.24 24.19 -19.40
C PHE A 341 17.08 25.25 -20.52
N VAL A 342 15.85 25.52 -20.94
CA VAL A 342 15.55 26.52 -21.98
C VAL A 342 15.88 27.93 -21.50
N GLY A 343 15.56 28.26 -20.24
CA GLY A 343 15.89 29.54 -19.62
C GLY A 343 17.40 29.77 -19.51
N GLY A 344 18.17 28.74 -19.17
CA GLY A 344 19.64 28.75 -19.15
C GLY A 344 20.23 29.04 -20.53
N GLY A 345 19.87 28.24 -21.54
CA GLY A 345 20.32 28.44 -22.92
C GLY A 345 19.92 29.82 -23.47
N THR A 346 18.69 30.27 -23.20
CA THR A 346 18.17 31.58 -23.62
C THR A 346 18.92 32.73 -22.93
N ALA A 347 19.18 32.64 -21.63
CA ALA A 347 19.92 33.65 -20.88
C ALA A 347 21.38 33.80 -21.38
N LEU A 348 22.00 32.70 -21.80
CA LEU A 348 23.33 32.73 -22.42
C LEU A 348 23.28 33.30 -23.84
N GLY A 349 22.29 32.91 -24.66
CA GLY A 349 22.13 33.40 -26.03
C GLY A 349 21.83 34.90 -26.12
N LEU A 350 20.83 35.39 -25.38
CA LEU A 350 20.37 36.79 -25.44
C LEU A 350 21.39 37.81 -24.89
N ALA A 351 22.33 37.38 -24.04
CA ALA A 351 23.39 38.25 -23.52
C ALA A 351 24.61 38.35 -24.47
N GLY A 352 24.68 37.53 -25.52
CA GLY A 352 25.64 37.63 -26.62
C GLY A 352 27.11 37.65 -26.19
N GLY A 353 27.95 38.40 -26.90
CA GLY A 353 29.39 38.52 -26.64
C GLY A 353 29.78 39.14 -25.28
N ARG A 354 28.81 39.49 -24.43
CA ARG A 354 29.04 39.92 -23.03
C ARG A 354 29.04 38.74 -22.05
N VAL A 355 28.61 37.55 -22.46
CA VAL A 355 28.71 36.33 -21.65
C VAL A 355 30.13 35.79 -21.74
N ARG A 356 30.82 35.67 -20.60
CA ARG A 356 32.13 35.01 -20.57
C ARG A 356 31.99 33.51 -20.83
N VAL A 357 32.88 32.97 -21.66
CA VAL A 357 32.85 31.55 -22.09
C VAL A 357 32.86 30.58 -20.91
N ALA A 358 33.46 30.92 -19.78
CA ALA A 358 33.42 30.10 -18.56
C ALA A 358 32.00 29.84 -17.99
N HIS A 359 31.06 30.79 -18.11
CA HIS A 359 29.66 30.54 -17.74
C HIS A 359 28.97 29.63 -18.74
N VAL A 360 29.26 29.80 -20.04
CA VAL A 360 28.73 28.95 -21.11
C VAL A 360 29.22 27.51 -20.93
N ALA A 361 30.53 27.32 -20.76
CA ALA A 361 31.16 26.01 -20.57
C ALA A 361 30.63 25.30 -19.31
N LEU A 362 30.51 26.00 -18.19
CA LEU A 362 29.97 25.43 -16.96
C LEU A 362 28.50 25.01 -17.13
N TRP A 363 27.66 25.88 -17.70
CA TRP A 363 26.25 25.55 -17.91
C TRP A 363 26.08 24.42 -18.94
N VAL A 364 26.76 24.48 -20.08
CA VAL A 364 26.70 23.45 -21.14
C VAL A 364 27.19 22.09 -20.61
N GLY A 365 28.25 22.05 -19.81
CA GLY A 365 28.75 20.80 -19.24
C GLY A 365 27.72 20.11 -18.33
N PHE A 366 27.09 20.86 -17.42
CA PHE A 366 26.03 20.32 -16.56
C PHE A 366 24.71 20.08 -17.32
N ALA A 367 24.43 20.82 -18.39
CA ALA A 367 23.29 20.58 -19.27
C ALA A 367 23.44 19.26 -20.05
N VAL A 368 24.63 19.00 -20.62
CA VAL A 368 24.96 17.71 -21.24
C VAL A 368 24.87 16.57 -20.23
N LEU A 369 25.36 16.77 -19.00
CA LEU A 369 25.29 15.76 -17.94
C LEU A 369 23.83 15.43 -17.54
N ALA A 370 22.96 16.44 -17.41
CA ALA A 370 21.53 16.25 -17.13
C ALA A 370 20.74 15.66 -18.31
N LEU A 371 21.19 15.84 -19.56
CA LEU A 371 20.65 15.12 -20.71
C LEU A 371 21.16 13.67 -20.81
N ALA A 372 22.36 13.39 -20.30
CA ALA A 372 22.92 12.04 -20.25
C ALA A 372 22.27 11.17 -19.16
N THR A 373 21.82 11.76 -18.05
CA THR A 373 21.06 11.05 -17.01
C THR A 373 20.21 11.99 -16.15
N VAL A 374 19.00 11.56 -15.81
CA VAL A 374 18.05 12.35 -15.00
C VAL A 374 18.57 12.66 -13.59
N PHE A 375 19.46 11.82 -13.05
CA PHE A 375 20.06 12.01 -11.72
C PHE A 375 20.96 13.26 -11.62
N ALA A 376 21.38 13.84 -12.74
CA ALA A 376 22.16 15.08 -12.78
C ALA A 376 21.31 16.36 -12.87
N ILE A 377 19.98 16.26 -12.96
CA ILE A 377 19.05 17.41 -12.96
C ILE A 377 19.25 18.35 -11.74
N PRO A 378 19.43 17.86 -10.49
CA PRO A 378 19.70 18.72 -9.33
C PRO A 378 21.00 19.53 -9.47
N PHE A 379 22.05 18.95 -10.07
CA PHE A 379 23.33 19.62 -10.27
C PHE A 379 23.22 20.72 -11.35
N LEU A 380 22.48 20.45 -12.44
CA LEU A 380 22.13 21.49 -13.40
C LEU A 380 21.32 22.61 -12.74
N ALA A 381 20.38 22.29 -11.85
CA ALA A 381 19.58 23.32 -11.16
C ALA A 381 20.45 24.30 -10.38
N LEU A 382 21.43 23.82 -9.59
CA LEU A 382 22.37 24.68 -8.86
C LEU A 382 23.27 25.53 -9.79
N VAL A 383 23.59 25.05 -10.99
CA VAL A 383 24.40 25.79 -11.99
C VAL A 383 23.54 26.77 -12.80
N ALA A 384 22.28 26.44 -13.08
CA ALA A 384 21.35 27.27 -13.84
C ALA A 384 20.89 28.49 -13.04
N VAL A 385 20.66 28.38 -11.73
CA VAL A 385 20.26 29.50 -10.86
C VAL A 385 21.18 30.71 -10.97
N PRO A 386 22.51 30.64 -10.70
CA PRO A 386 23.40 31.79 -10.78
C PRO A 386 23.56 32.34 -12.20
N VAL A 387 23.46 31.48 -13.23
CA VAL A 387 23.54 31.89 -14.64
C VAL A 387 22.30 32.69 -15.03
N VAL A 388 21.09 32.14 -14.83
CA VAL A 388 19.83 32.79 -15.23
C VAL A 388 19.54 34.01 -14.36
N ALA A 389 19.58 33.88 -13.02
CA ALA A 389 19.32 35.00 -12.13
C ALA A 389 20.40 36.09 -12.22
N GLY A 390 21.64 35.71 -12.55
CA GLY A 390 22.72 36.64 -12.89
C GLY A 390 22.38 37.47 -14.13
N GLN A 391 21.97 36.85 -15.23
CA GLN A 391 21.60 37.59 -16.46
C GLN A 391 20.33 38.42 -16.28
N LEU A 392 19.32 37.93 -15.55
CA LEU A 392 18.13 38.73 -15.19
C LEU A 392 18.52 39.98 -14.39
N ASN A 393 19.46 39.86 -13.45
CA ASN A 393 20.02 41.02 -12.74
C ASN A 393 20.84 41.95 -13.64
N ALA A 394 21.61 41.43 -14.59
CA ALA A 394 22.37 42.24 -15.54
C ALA A 394 21.48 42.97 -16.57
N VAL A 395 20.31 42.44 -16.89
CA VAL A 395 19.27 43.14 -17.67
C VAL A 395 18.57 44.20 -16.80
N SER A 396 18.20 43.88 -15.56
CA SER A 396 17.51 44.84 -14.68
C SER A 396 18.40 46.01 -14.25
N ALA A 397 19.71 45.81 -14.10
CA ALA A 397 20.66 46.88 -13.79
C ALA A 397 20.81 47.94 -14.91
N ARG A 398 20.37 47.64 -16.14
CA ARG A 398 20.33 48.60 -17.27
C ARG A 398 19.05 49.45 -17.28
N ALA A 399 18.12 49.21 -16.35
CA ALA A 399 16.81 49.86 -16.32
C ALA A 399 16.80 51.03 -15.33
N THR A 400 17.14 52.23 -15.82
CA THR A 400 17.06 53.47 -15.05
C THR A 400 15.60 53.93 -14.89
N LEU A 401 15.14 54.13 -13.66
CA LEU A 401 13.91 54.89 -13.39
C LEU A 401 14.14 56.36 -13.75
N THR A 402 13.15 57.01 -14.38
CA THR A 402 13.17 58.47 -14.61
C THR A 402 12.06 59.16 -13.83
N THR A 403 11.08 59.79 -14.49
CA THR A 403 9.93 60.45 -13.86
C THR A 403 8.69 59.56 -13.88
N TRP A 404 7.71 59.86 -13.02
CA TRP A 404 6.41 59.17 -13.00
C TRP A 404 5.57 59.37 -14.26
N GLY A 405 5.87 60.36 -15.10
CA GLY A 405 5.27 60.53 -16.43
C GLY A 405 5.64 59.43 -17.45
N ASN A 406 6.82 58.83 -17.32
CA ASN A 406 7.37 57.92 -18.35
C ASN A 406 6.71 56.52 -18.30
N PRO A 407 6.11 56.02 -19.40
CA PRO A 407 5.48 54.70 -19.44
C PRO A 407 6.49 53.55 -19.21
N ARG A 408 7.77 53.72 -19.57
CA ARG A 408 8.82 52.72 -19.28
C ARG A 408 9.07 52.61 -17.78
N THR A 409 9.16 53.74 -17.07
CA THR A 409 9.28 53.79 -15.60
C THR A 409 8.10 53.08 -14.93
N ARG A 410 6.86 53.33 -15.39
CA ARG A 410 5.66 52.65 -14.89
C ARG A 410 5.69 51.15 -15.15
N PHE A 411 6.02 50.72 -16.36
CA PHE A 411 6.12 49.30 -16.72
C PHE A 411 7.20 48.57 -15.91
N LEU A 412 8.35 49.20 -15.69
CA LEU A 412 9.42 48.66 -14.85
C LEU A 412 9.00 48.52 -13.37
N LEU A 413 8.35 49.52 -12.80
CA LEU A 413 7.84 49.46 -11.42
C LEU A 413 6.73 48.40 -11.26
N LEU A 414 5.78 48.35 -12.20
CA LEU A 414 4.68 47.38 -12.19
C LEU A 414 5.20 45.95 -12.41
N GLY A 415 6.12 45.73 -13.35
CA GLY A 415 6.72 44.42 -13.61
C GLY A 415 7.64 43.94 -12.48
N SER A 416 8.45 44.84 -11.91
CA SER A 416 9.37 44.51 -10.80
C SER A 416 8.64 44.33 -9.47
N GLY A 417 7.54 45.07 -9.23
CA GLY A 417 6.66 44.88 -8.08
C GLY A 417 5.77 43.64 -8.22
N GLY A 418 5.08 43.51 -9.36
CA GLY A 418 4.24 42.35 -9.67
C GLY A 418 5.03 41.04 -9.70
N GLY A 419 6.22 41.03 -10.30
CA GLY A 419 7.11 39.86 -10.31
C GLY A 419 7.50 39.38 -8.91
N ARG A 420 7.73 40.29 -7.96
CA ARG A 420 7.94 39.94 -6.54
C ARG A 420 6.71 39.33 -5.90
N VAL A 421 5.54 39.97 -6.06
CA VAL A 421 4.28 39.51 -5.45
C VAL A 421 3.90 38.14 -6.00
N VAL A 422 3.96 37.94 -7.32
CA VAL A 422 3.69 36.65 -7.96
C VAL A 422 4.72 35.59 -7.53
N SER A 423 6.01 35.92 -7.45
CA SER A 423 7.03 34.97 -6.97
C SER A 423 6.80 34.59 -5.50
N LEU A 424 6.47 35.56 -4.64
CA LEU A 424 6.23 35.31 -3.21
C LEU A 424 4.98 34.47 -2.99
N LEU A 425 3.87 34.80 -3.66
CA LEU A 425 2.66 33.98 -3.62
C LEU A 425 2.92 32.57 -4.18
N GLY A 426 3.65 32.45 -5.28
CA GLY A 426 4.00 31.15 -5.87
C GLY A 426 4.86 30.28 -4.95
N VAL A 427 5.86 30.85 -4.27
CA VAL A 427 6.70 30.11 -3.31
C VAL A 427 5.94 29.79 -2.01
N LEU A 428 5.08 30.69 -1.52
CA LEU A 428 4.20 30.41 -0.37
C LEU A 428 3.23 29.28 -0.69
N VAL A 429 2.59 29.29 -1.85
CA VAL A 429 1.76 28.18 -2.34
C VAL A 429 2.60 26.91 -2.43
N ALA A 430 3.78 26.94 -3.06
CA ALA A 430 4.65 25.77 -3.14
C ALA A 430 5.04 25.21 -1.76
N CYS A 431 5.25 26.05 -0.73
CA CYS A 431 5.50 25.59 0.64
C CYS A 431 4.28 24.86 1.24
N VAL A 432 3.06 25.35 0.98
CA VAL A 432 1.82 24.67 1.40
C VAL A 432 1.64 23.35 0.65
N LEU A 433 1.84 23.35 -0.69
CA LEU A 433 1.76 22.16 -1.53
C LEU A 433 2.87 21.13 -1.22
N ALA A 434 3.96 21.53 -0.56
CA ALA A 434 4.99 20.60 -0.10
C ALA A 434 4.51 19.72 1.06
N VAL A 435 3.61 20.21 1.92
CA VAL A 435 3.09 19.48 3.08
C VAL A 435 2.46 18.12 2.71
N PRO A 436 1.50 18.03 1.76
CA PRO A 436 0.97 16.75 1.26
C PRO A 436 1.88 16.08 0.21
N GLY A 437 3.05 16.66 -0.09
CA GLY A 437 4.03 16.13 -1.04
C GLY A 437 3.76 16.46 -2.51
N TRP A 438 2.82 17.34 -2.84
CA TRP A 438 2.42 17.66 -4.22
C TRP A 438 3.47 18.47 -5.00
N VAL A 439 4.54 18.94 -4.34
CA VAL A 439 5.74 19.44 -5.05
C VAL A 439 6.56 18.33 -5.71
N HIS A 440 6.29 17.05 -5.41
CA HIS A 440 6.92 15.89 -6.04
C HIS A 440 6.03 15.29 -7.15
N PRO A 441 6.55 14.36 -7.98
CA PRO A 441 5.73 13.62 -8.93
C PRO A 441 4.59 12.87 -8.22
N PRO A 442 3.40 12.76 -8.84
CA PRO A 442 2.26 12.09 -8.25
C PRO A 442 2.58 10.61 -7.95
N ALA A 443 2.45 10.22 -6.68
CA ALA A 443 2.48 8.82 -6.29
C ALA A 443 1.15 8.14 -6.63
N ASN A 444 1.22 6.91 -7.12
CA ASN A 444 0.02 6.10 -7.36
C ASN A 444 -0.64 5.75 -6.01
N ASN A 445 0.10 5.07 -5.13
CA ASN A 445 -0.32 4.76 -3.77
C ASN A 445 0.00 5.95 -2.84
N ALA A 446 -1.02 6.45 -2.14
CA ALA A 446 -0.91 7.62 -1.25
C ALA A 446 0.11 7.44 -0.12
N ALA A 447 0.38 6.21 0.33
CA ALA A 447 1.41 5.92 1.30
C ALA A 447 2.80 6.40 0.83
N PHE A 448 3.09 6.32 -0.46
CA PHE A 448 4.36 6.75 -1.05
C PHE A 448 4.37 8.22 -1.50
N ALA A 449 3.32 8.99 -1.18
CA ALA A 449 3.35 10.44 -1.33
C ALA A 449 4.47 11.02 -0.44
N ARG A 450 5.32 11.87 -1.02
CA ARG A 450 6.50 12.44 -0.35
C ARG A 450 6.09 13.65 0.51
N ARG A 451 5.13 13.43 1.40
CA ARG A 451 4.58 14.40 2.35
C ARG A 451 5.59 14.72 3.45
N VAL A 452 5.40 15.86 4.12
CA VAL A 452 6.33 16.35 5.15
C VAL A 452 6.26 15.47 6.40
N ALA A 453 7.33 14.70 6.64
CA ALA A 453 7.51 13.81 7.79
C ALA A 453 8.98 13.41 7.97
N TRP A 454 9.42 13.28 9.23
CA TRP A 454 10.79 12.90 9.60
C TRP A 454 10.83 11.52 10.25
N ALA A 455 10.93 10.47 9.43
CA ALA A 455 11.11 9.09 9.85
C ALA A 455 11.83 8.26 8.78
N VAL A 456 12.44 7.15 9.19
CA VAL A 456 12.85 6.03 8.36
C VAL A 456 11.83 4.92 8.59
N GLU A 457 11.25 4.37 7.53
CA GLU A 457 10.18 3.38 7.62
C GLU A 457 10.53 2.15 6.76
N PRO A 458 11.08 1.07 7.37
CA PRO A 458 11.41 -0.14 6.65
C PRO A 458 10.16 -0.91 6.23
N GLU A 459 10.14 -1.55 5.06
CA GLU A 459 9.07 -2.50 4.71
C GLU A 459 9.17 -3.76 5.58
N ALA A 460 8.12 -3.99 6.37
CA ALA A 460 8.04 -5.09 7.33
C ALA A 460 8.25 -6.50 6.73
N SER A 461 7.89 -6.73 5.45
CA SER A 461 8.16 -8.03 4.80
C SER A 461 9.65 -8.24 4.50
N MET A 462 10.36 -7.22 4.01
CA MET A 462 11.80 -7.33 3.79
C MET A 462 12.56 -7.52 5.12
N VAL A 463 12.11 -6.85 6.19
CA VAL A 463 12.64 -7.04 7.54
C VAL A 463 12.42 -8.48 8.02
N LYS A 464 11.17 -8.96 8.07
CA LYS A 464 10.85 -10.32 8.54
C LYS A 464 11.57 -11.40 7.74
N GLY A 465 11.65 -11.27 6.41
CA GLY A 465 12.36 -12.23 5.56
C GLY A 465 13.87 -12.25 5.82
N ALA A 466 14.49 -11.10 6.09
CA ALA A 466 15.90 -11.02 6.46
C ALA A 466 16.14 -11.55 7.89
N GLU A 467 15.33 -11.14 8.87
CA GLU A 467 15.36 -11.66 10.24
C GLU A 467 15.15 -13.19 10.28
N GLN A 468 14.33 -13.75 9.38
CA GLN A 468 14.14 -15.20 9.27
C GLN A 468 15.40 -15.91 8.75
N LEU A 469 16.09 -15.36 7.74
CA LEU A 469 17.39 -15.86 7.30
C LEU A 469 18.41 -15.80 8.45
N GLN A 470 18.49 -14.66 9.14
CA GLN A 470 19.36 -14.47 10.30
C GLN A 470 19.08 -15.47 11.42
N ALA A 471 17.82 -15.76 11.71
CA ALA A 471 17.42 -16.77 12.69
C ALA A 471 17.87 -18.18 12.28
N TRP A 472 17.75 -18.55 11.00
CA TRP A 472 18.24 -19.85 10.51
C TRP A 472 19.77 -19.95 10.52
N ARG A 473 20.50 -18.86 10.21
CA ARG A 473 21.97 -18.78 10.34
C ARG A 473 22.39 -18.95 11.80
N ALA A 474 21.82 -18.15 12.71
CA ALA A 474 22.13 -18.17 14.13
C ALA A 474 21.76 -19.49 14.84
N ALA A 475 20.70 -20.18 14.37
CA ALA A 475 20.32 -21.50 14.85
C ALA A 475 21.11 -22.66 14.21
N GLY A 476 22.03 -22.38 13.28
CA GLY A 476 22.79 -23.40 12.54
C GLY A 476 21.95 -24.26 11.58
N GLN A 477 20.70 -23.86 11.31
CA GLN A 477 19.78 -24.57 10.41
C GLN A 477 20.08 -24.28 8.93
N LEU A 478 20.63 -23.11 8.64
CA LEU A 478 21.19 -22.71 7.36
C LEU A 478 22.72 -22.52 7.55
N PRO A 479 23.56 -23.50 7.17
CA PRO A 479 25.00 -23.47 7.48
C PRO A 479 25.71 -22.40 6.65
N PRO A 480 26.84 -21.82 7.10
CA PRO A 480 27.44 -20.63 6.48
C PRO A 480 27.73 -20.74 4.97
N GLU A 481 28.13 -21.92 4.51
CA GLU A 481 28.44 -22.24 3.12
C GLU A 481 27.23 -22.53 2.23
N ALA A 482 26.00 -22.35 2.72
CA ALA A 482 24.79 -22.35 1.90
C ALA A 482 24.56 -20.96 1.27
N HIS A 483 24.54 -20.87 -0.06
CA HIS A 483 24.43 -19.61 -0.79
C HIS A 483 23.00 -19.31 -1.26
N GLY A 484 22.58 -18.05 -1.10
CA GLY A 484 21.27 -17.54 -1.49
C GLY A 484 21.30 -16.67 -2.74
N PHE A 485 20.40 -16.95 -3.69
CA PHE A 485 20.16 -16.09 -4.85
C PHE A 485 18.96 -15.17 -4.61
N GLY A 486 19.22 -13.96 -4.11
CA GLY A 486 18.18 -12.95 -3.93
C GLY A 486 17.81 -12.28 -5.26
N THR A 487 16.59 -12.44 -5.77
CA THR A 487 16.15 -11.84 -7.05
C THR A 487 15.76 -10.36 -6.93
N SER A 488 15.90 -9.77 -5.74
CA SER A 488 15.59 -8.38 -5.42
C SER A 488 16.79 -7.73 -4.74
N LEU A 489 17.50 -6.84 -5.45
CA LEU A 489 18.65 -6.09 -4.90
C LEU A 489 18.27 -5.24 -3.67
N GLU A 490 16.99 -4.87 -3.57
CA GLU A 490 16.44 -4.12 -2.43
C GLU A 490 16.37 -4.98 -1.18
N PHE A 491 15.87 -6.21 -1.28
CA PHE A 491 15.90 -7.19 -0.19
C PHE A 491 17.35 -7.49 0.24
N ALA A 492 18.26 -7.57 -0.73
CA ALA A 492 19.69 -7.74 -0.45
C ALA A 492 20.35 -6.52 0.24
N ASN A 493 19.81 -5.31 0.10
CA ASN A 493 20.22 -4.16 0.89
C ASN A 493 19.70 -4.24 2.35
N TYR A 494 18.49 -4.77 2.56
CA TYR A 494 17.95 -5.01 3.92
C TYR A 494 18.77 -6.06 4.66
N CYS A 495 19.17 -7.15 3.99
CA CYS A 495 19.99 -8.21 4.58
C CYS A 495 21.28 -7.67 5.23
N ALA A 496 21.91 -6.63 4.66
CA ALA A 496 23.13 -6.04 5.20
C ALA A 496 23.01 -5.59 6.68
N LEU A 497 21.82 -5.14 7.09
CA LEU A 497 21.49 -4.68 8.45
C LEU A 497 20.71 -5.73 9.26
N PHE A 498 19.66 -6.31 8.69
CA PHE A 498 18.72 -7.20 9.40
C PHE A 498 19.16 -8.69 9.37
N ALA A 499 20.11 -9.04 8.52
CA ALA A 499 20.71 -10.37 8.45
C ALA A 499 22.24 -10.29 8.32
N PRO A 500 22.95 -9.78 9.36
CA PRO A 500 24.37 -9.47 9.26
C PRO A 500 25.28 -10.65 8.86
N ASP A 501 24.86 -11.89 9.15
CA ASP A 501 25.59 -13.12 8.78
C ASP A 501 25.23 -13.64 7.38
N GLU A 502 24.14 -13.15 6.78
CA GLU A 502 23.73 -13.50 5.42
C GLU A 502 24.61 -12.79 4.38
N LYS A 503 25.35 -13.57 3.58
CA LYS A 503 26.07 -13.07 2.42
C LYS A 503 25.16 -13.14 1.19
N VAL A 504 24.98 -12.02 0.51
CA VAL A 504 24.05 -11.90 -0.62
C VAL A 504 24.75 -12.12 -1.97
N TYR A 505 24.00 -12.61 -2.97
CA TYR A 505 24.49 -12.76 -4.35
C TYR A 505 24.93 -11.41 -4.98
N ALA A 506 24.10 -10.39 -4.86
CA ALA A 506 24.37 -9.02 -5.32
C ALA A 506 23.47 -8.04 -4.56
N ASN A 507 23.87 -6.78 -4.46
CA ASN A 507 23.07 -5.70 -3.83
C ASN A 507 23.26 -4.36 -4.56
N GLY A 508 22.78 -3.25 -3.99
CA GLY A 508 22.75 -1.92 -4.62
C GLY A 508 24.11 -1.27 -4.96
N ARG A 509 25.24 -1.98 -4.77
CA ARG A 509 26.58 -1.52 -5.20
C ARG A 509 26.79 -1.80 -6.69
N PHE A 510 26.05 -1.11 -7.56
CA PHE A 510 25.94 -1.45 -8.98
C PHE A 510 27.27 -1.52 -9.74
N ASN A 511 28.20 -0.62 -9.46
CA ASN A 511 29.56 -0.64 -10.05
C ASN A 511 30.39 -1.87 -9.60
N HIS A 512 30.15 -2.39 -8.39
CA HIS A 512 30.85 -3.56 -7.82
C HIS A 512 30.27 -4.88 -8.35
N HIS A 513 28.94 -4.98 -8.46
CA HIS A 513 28.21 -6.18 -8.91
C HIS A 513 27.96 -6.26 -10.43
N ARG A 514 28.70 -5.46 -11.20
CA ARG A 514 28.54 -5.39 -12.66
C ARG A 514 28.74 -6.75 -13.37
N PRO A 515 29.70 -7.62 -12.99
CA PRO A 515 29.82 -8.96 -13.57
C PRO A 515 28.61 -9.87 -13.30
N GLU A 516 28.06 -9.80 -12.09
CA GLU A 516 26.97 -10.67 -11.59
C GLU A 516 25.63 -10.39 -12.29
N PHE A 517 25.45 -9.18 -12.84
CA PHE A 517 24.15 -8.75 -13.36
C PHE A 517 23.70 -9.47 -14.65
N GLY A 518 24.61 -10.08 -15.41
CA GLY A 518 24.23 -10.93 -16.55
C GLY A 518 23.48 -12.20 -16.10
N ASP A 519 23.99 -12.88 -15.08
CA ASP A 519 23.34 -14.04 -14.48
C ASP A 519 22.12 -13.64 -13.63
N PHE A 520 22.15 -12.48 -12.97
CA PHE A 520 20.99 -11.89 -12.28
C PHE A 520 19.79 -11.69 -13.22
N LEU A 521 20.02 -11.11 -14.40
CA LEU A 521 18.99 -10.95 -15.42
C LEU A 521 18.54 -12.31 -15.97
N THR A 522 19.47 -13.23 -16.24
CA THR A 522 19.18 -14.58 -16.73
C THR A 522 18.26 -15.35 -15.77
N VAL A 523 18.54 -15.30 -14.46
CA VAL A 523 17.70 -15.92 -13.43
C VAL A 523 16.33 -15.24 -13.35
N ARG A 524 16.26 -13.91 -13.40
CA ARG A 524 14.98 -13.17 -13.33
C ARG A 524 14.10 -13.38 -14.57
N VAL A 525 14.66 -13.44 -15.77
CA VAL A 525 13.94 -13.82 -16.99
C VAL A 525 13.52 -15.29 -16.92
N GLY A 526 14.42 -16.19 -16.50
CA GLY A 526 14.14 -17.61 -16.33
C GLY A 526 13.01 -17.94 -15.36
N LEU A 527 12.86 -17.14 -14.30
CA LEU A 527 11.76 -17.21 -13.32
C LEU A 527 10.47 -16.48 -13.77
N GLY A 528 10.49 -15.75 -14.88
CA GLY A 528 9.34 -14.95 -15.35
C GLY A 528 9.12 -13.63 -14.58
N LEU A 529 10.12 -13.14 -13.86
CA LEU A 529 10.09 -11.88 -13.09
C LEU A 529 10.29 -10.64 -13.97
N VAL A 530 10.72 -10.82 -15.21
CA VAL A 530 10.89 -9.78 -16.24
C VAL A 530 10.06 -10.17 -17.45
N ALA A 531 9.31 -9.23 -18.02
CA ALA A 531 8.53 -9.45 -19.24
C ALA A 531 9.44 -9.31 -20.47
N THR A 532 9.57 -10.40 -21.24
CA THR A 532 10.39 -10.48 -22.46
C THR A 532 9.57 -11.08 -23.61
N ASP A 533 9.87 -10.69 -24.84
CA ASP A 533 9.30 -11.33 -26.04
C ASP A 533 9.83 -12.78 -26.22
N GLU A 534 11.04 -13.03 -25.71
CA GLU A 534 11.61 -14.38 -25.62
C GLU A 534 10.98 -15.19 -24.49
N LYS A 535 10.79 -16.50 -24.74
CA LYS A 535 10.27 -17.42 -23.73
C LYS A 535 11.34 -17.77 -22.69
N PRO A 536 11.03 -17.78 -21.38
CA PRO A 536 11.95 -18.23 -20.34
C PRO A 536 12.55 -19.61 -20.65
N SER A 537 13.87 -19.74 -20.49
CA SER A 537 14.60 -20.99 -20.67
C SER A 537 14.90 -21.62 -19.31
N PRO A 538 14.25 -22.75 -18.93
CA PRO A 538 14.52 -23.41 -17.66
C PRO A 538 15.98 -23.86 -17.53
N ARG A 539 16.60 -24.24 -18.65
CA ARG A 539 18.03 -24.61 -18.66
C ARG A 539 18.93 -23.41 -18.38
N ALA A 540 18.65 -22.23 -18.94
CA ALA A 540 19.45 -21.04 -18.66
C ALA A 540 19.34 -20.64 -17.18
N LEU A 541 18.15 -20.80 -16.58
CA LEU A 541 17.92 -20.62 -15.15
C LEU A 541 18.75 -21.61 -14.30
N THR A 542 18.67 -22.91 -14.58
CA THR A 542 19.41 -23.92 -13.80
C THR A 542 20.91 -23.82 -13.98
N ASP A 543 21.38 -23.57 -15.21
CA ASP A 543 22.80 -23.40 -15.51
C ASP A 543 23.35 -22.12 -14.83
N ALA A 544 22.54 -21.07 -14.66
CA ALA A 544 22.91 -19.85 -13.94
C ALA A 544 22.92 -20.03 -12.41
N LEU A 545 21.90 -20.66 -11.82
CA LEU A 545 21.89 -20.93 -10.37
C LEU A 545 23.03 -21.88 -9.96
N ALA A 546 23.34 -22.88 -10.80
CA ALA A 546 24.46 -23.80 -10.58
C ALA A 546 25.85 -23.14 -10.69
N ARG A 547 26.01 -22.02 -11.43
CA ARG A 547 27.30 -21.32 -11.54
C ARG A 547 27.76 -20.64 -10.25
N HIS A 548 26.86 -20.42 -9.31
CA HIS A 548 27.11 -19.65 -8.08
C HIS A 548 26.81 -20.48 -6.81
N ASP A 549 26.76 -21.81 -6.94
CA ASP A 549 26.46 -22.77 -5.87
C ASP A 549 25.19 -22.41 -5.06
N ALA A 550 24.18 -21.83 -5.71
CA ALA A 550 22.95 -21.40 -5.05
C ALA A 550 22.16 -22.61 -4.54
N GLU A 551 21.70 -22.56 -3.29
CA GLU A 551 20.89 -23.61 -2.66
C GLU A 551 19.46 -23.15 -2.34
N TYR A 552 19.20 -21.85 -2.41
CA TYR A 552 17.87 -21.25 -2.28
C TYR A 552 17.75 -19.96 -3.09
N VAL A 553 16.51 -19.63 -3.43
CA VAL A 553 16.16 -18.39 -4.13
C VAL A 553 15.18 -17.60 -3.27
N VAL A 554 15.43 -16.28 -3.15
CA VAL A 554 14.50 -15.34 -2.52
C VAL A 554 13.81 -14.54 -3.61
N VAL A 555 12.48 -14.68 -3.70
CA VAL A 555 11.61 -13.84 -4.53
C VAL A 555 10.93 -12.83 -3.63
N HIS A 556 11.02 -11.54 -3.97
CA HIS A 556 10.33 -10.47 -3.26
C HIS A 556 9.66 -9.48 -4.23
N SER A 557 8.41 -9.12 -3.96
CA SER A 557 7.79 -7.93 -4.55
C SER A 557 6.86 -7.21 -3.56
N GLY A 558 7.04 -5.89 -3.45
CA GLY A 558 6.40 -5.05 -2.43
C GLY A 558 5.40 -4.04 -3.01
N PRO A 559 4.73 -3.21 -2.18
CA PRO A 559 3.75 -2.22 -2.63
C PRO A 559 4.40 -1.03 -3.37
N GLY A 560 5.73 -0.93 -3.37
CA GLY A 560 6.50 -0.02 -4.22
C GLY A 560 6.70 -0.52 -5.66
N ASP A 561 6.55 -1.83 -5.91
CA ASP A 561 6.60 -2.40 -7.26
C ASP A 561 5.32 -2.10 -8.06
N SER A 562 5.46 -2.09 -9.39
CA SER A 562 4.31 -2.04 -10.29
C SER A 562 3.38 -3.25 -10.13
N ALA A 563 2.09 -3.10 -10.46
CA ALA A 563 1.13 -4.21 -10.40
C ALA A 563 1.54 -5.41 -11.29
N GLY A 564 2.24 -5.15 -12.40
CA GLY A 564 2.81 -6.21 -13.26
C GLY A 564 3.94 -6.99 -12.57
N MET A 565 4.83 -6.29 -11.86
CA MET A 565 5.91 -6.92 -11.07
C MET A 565 5.35 -7.74 -9.90
N ARG A 566 4.37 -7.21 -9.15
CA ARG A 566 3.70 -7.97 -8.08
C ARG A 566 3.04 -9.25 -8.62
N ARG A 567 2.35 -9.14 -9.76
CA ARG A 567 1.74 -10.29 -10.46
C ARG A 567 2.79 -11.31 -10.93
N ALA A 568 3.92 -10.86 -11.45
CA ALA A 568 5.01 -11.72 -11.90
C ALA A 568 5.64 -12.51 -10.74
N ALA A 569 6.00 -11.83 -9.64
CA ALA A 569 6.54 -12.47 -8.44
C ALA A 569 5.56 -13.48 -7.82
N ALA A 570 4.27 -13.13 -7.75
CA ALA A 570 3.24 -14.04 -7.27
C ALA A 570 3.07 -15.28 -8.17
N ASN A 571 3.16 -15.13 -9.50
CA ASN A 571 3.12 -16.25 -10.43
C ASN A 571 4.39 -17.12 -10.36
N THR A 572 5.55 -16.51 -10.08
CA THR A 572 6.81 -17.22 -9.84
C THR A 572 6.67 -18.13 -8.60
N ALA A 573 6.16 -17.59 -7.50
CA ALA A 573 5.92 -18.34 -6.27
C ALA A 573 4.94 -19.52 -6.50
N ASP A 574 3.82 -19.28 -7.19
CA ASP A 574 2.89 -20.33 -7.61
C ASP A 574 3.58 -21.46 -8.40
N VAL A 575 4.48 -21.15 -9.33
CA VAL A 575 5.22 -22.16 -10.11
C VAL A 575 6.15 -22.98 -9.21
N MET A 576 6.93 -22.31 -8.33
CA MET A 576 7.81 -22.97 -7.36
C MET A 576 7.01 -23.92 -6.44
N TRP A 577 5.84 -23.51 -5.97
CA TRP A 577 4.98 -24.33 -5.11
C TRP A 577 4.29 -25.50 -5.85
N ARG A 578 4.14 -25.40 -7.17
CA ARG A 578 3.63 -26.49 -8.05
C ARG A 578 4.72 -27.46 -8.50
N THR A 579 5.99 -27.17 -8.28
CA THR A 579 7.14 -28.01 -8.67
C THR A 579 7.97 -28.45 -7.44
N PRO A 580 7.36 -29.19 -6.49
CA PRO A 580 7.99 -29.55 -5.21
C PRO A 580 9.14 -30.56 -5.33
N ASP A 581 9.41 -31.07 -6.53
CA ASP A 581 10.57 -31.90 -6.82
C ASP A 581 11.83 -31.02 -6.96
N ASP A 582 11.72 -29.90 -7.69
CA ASP A 582 12.79 -28.91 -7.92
C ASP A 582 12.91 -27.89 -6.77
N TRP A 583 11.78 -27.53 -6.14
CA TRP A 583 11.70 -26.46 -5.13
C TRP A 583 11.20 -26.94 -3.77
N SER A 584 11.56 -26.21 -2.72
CA SER A 584 11.08 -26.44 -1.36
C SER A 584 10.78 -25.12 -0.66
N ALA A 585 9.50 -24.77 -0.53
CA ALA A 585 9.09 -23.57 0.22
C ALA A 585 9.58 -23.64 1.67
N TRP A 586 10.33 -22.62 2.10
CA TRP A 586 10.86 -22.48 3.46
C TRP A 586 10.16 -21.36 4.22
N TYR A 587 9.92 -20.22 3.57
CA TYR A 587 9.21 -19.07 4.13
C TYR A 587 8.31 -18.41 3.07
N LEU A 588 7.15 -17.91 3.50
CA LEU A 588 6.24 -17.09 2.70
C LEU A 588 5.46 -16.14 3.61
N ASP A 589 5.34 -14.87 3.24
CA ASP A 589 4.57 -13.85 3.97
C ASP A 589 3.64 -13.00 3.09
N GLY A 590 3.41 -13.45 1.84
CA GLY A 590 2.67 -12.70 0.83
C GLY A 590 3.55 -11.97 -0.18
N ARG A 591 4.60 -11.28 0.30
CA ARG A 591 5.46 -10.41 -0.53
C ARG A 591 6.84 -11.00 -0.74
N THR A 592 7.38 -11.65 0.28
CA THR A 592 8.63 -12.41 0.27
C THR A 592 8.33 -13.90 0.27
N THR A 593 9.02 -14.65 -0.59
CA THR A 593 9.03 -16.12 -0.59
C THR A 593 10.48 -16.59 -0.68
N ILE A 594 10.88 -17.44 0.26
CA ILE A 594 12.18 -18.11 0.27
C ILE A 594 11.94 -19.59 0.01
N SER A 595 12.59 -20.14 -1.02
CA SER A 595 12.52 -21.56 -1.33
C SER A 595 13.90 -22.14 -1.61
N GLY A 596 14.20 -23.28 -0.98
CA GLY A 596 15.31 -24.12 -1.38
C GLY A 596 15.16 -24.58 -2.83
N TRP A 597 16.25 -24.58 -3.58
CA TRP A 597 16.33 -25.03 -4.98
C TRP A 597 17.13 -26.33 -5.05
N ARG A 598 16.86 -27.15 -6.09
CA ARG A 598 17.58 -28.39 -6.36
C ARG A 598 17.78 -28.56 -7.87
N THR A 599 18.94 -29.10 -8.23
CA THR A 599 19.28 -29.51 -9.61
C THR A 599 18.59 -30.81 -10.04
N ALA A 600 18.15 -31.63 -9.08
CA ALA A 600 17.40 -32.87 -9.32
C ALA A 600 16.54 -33.24 -8.09
N PRO A 601 15.47 -34.05 -8.25
CA PRO A 601 14.62 -34.47 -7.14
C PRO A 601 15.44 -35.17 -6.04
N GLY A 602 15.34 -34.67 -4.81
CA GLY A 602 16.08 -35.21 -3.66
C GLY A 602 17.55 -34.83 -3.56
N ALA A 603 18.12 -34.05 -4.49
CA ALA A 603 19.54 -33.67 -4.49
C ALA A 603 19.91 -32.54 -3.49
N GLY A 604 18.98 -32.08 -2.66
CA GLY A 604 19.22 -31.05 -1.64
C GLY A 604 19.73 -31.62 -0.32
N ARG A 605 20.45 -30.82 0.47
CA ARG A 605 21.00 -31.27 1.78
C ARG A 605 19.88 -31.78 2.71
N PRO A 606 20.03 -32.94 3.36
CA PRO A 606 19.03 -33.47 4.29
C PRO A 606 18.65 -32.52 5.43
N ALA A 607 19.58 -31.66 5.88
CA ALA A 607 19.31 -30.65 6.90
C ALA A 607 18.18 -29.67 6.50
N PHE A 608 18.07 -29.34 5.21
CA PHE A 608 17.07 -28.41 4.70
C PHE A 608 15.64 -28.97 4.70
N ALA A 609 15.45 -30.26 5.03
CA ALA A 609 14.12 -30.80 5.31
C ALA A 609 13.47 -30.09 6.52
N ALA A 610 14.26 -29.62 7.49
CA ALA A 610 13.79 -28.89 8.67
C ALA A 610 13.47 -27.41 8.38
N LEU A 611 13.97 -26.84 7.27
CA LEU A 611 13.63 -25.49 6.83
C LEU A 611 12.29 -25.42 6.09
N ARG A 612 11.71 -26.57 5.68
CA ARG A 612 10.44 -26.61 4.96
C ARG A 612 9.31 -26.04 5.82
N VAL A 613 8.51 -25.15 5.23
CA VAL A 613 7.33 -24.59 5.89
C VAL A 613 6.37 -25.69 6.34
N ASP A 614 6.02 -25.67 7.63
CA ASP A 614 5.00 -26.55 8.24
C ASP A 614 3.76 -25.72 8.63
N PRO A 615 2.71 -25.70 7.79
CA PRO A 615 1.47 -25.01 8.08
C PRO A 615 0.70 -25.59 9.28
N VAL A 616 0.91 -26.86 9.65
CA VAL A 616 0.26 -27.49 10.81
C VAL A 616 0.88 -26.95 12.10
N ALA A 617 2.21 -26.87 12.16
CA ALA A 617 2.92 -26.22 13.27
C ALA A 617 2.58 -24.72 13.38
N LEU A 618 2.49 -24.00 12.26
CA LEU A 618 2.13 -22.57 12.25
C LEU A 618 0.66 -22.31 12.63
N ALA A 619 -0.27 -23.20 12.28
CA ALA A 619 -1.69 -23.04 12.60
C ALA A 619 -2.05 -23.49 14.03
N PHE A 620 -1.38 -24.53 14.54
CA PHE A 620 -1.80 -25.27 15.75
C PHE A 620 -0.68 -25.51 16.78
N GLY A 621 0.49 -24.89 16.60
CA GLY A 621 1.61 -25.02 17.54
C GLY A 621 1.42 -24.21 18.84
N PRO A 622 2.24 -24.50 19.88
CA PRO A 622 2.15 -23.84 21.19
C PRO A 622 2.64 -22.37 21.20
N GLY A 623 3.17 -21.87 20.08
CA GLY A 623 3.63 -20.49 19.90
C GLY A 623 2.70 -19.61 19.05
N VAL A 624 1.47 -20.05 18.78
CA VAL A 624 0.48 -19.28 18.02
C VAL A 624 0.11 -17.99 18.76
N GLU A 625 0.26 -16.86 18.06
CA GLU A 625 -0.21 -15.54 18.51
C GLU A 625 -1.75 -15.48 18.48
N ARG A 626 -2.38 -14.91 19.52
CA ARG A 626 -3.81 -14.60 19.51
C ARG A 626 -4.09 -13.39 18.62
N LEU A 627 -5.21 -13.40 17.94
CA LEU A 627 -5.71 -12.23 17.22
C LEU A 627 -5.99 -11.07 18.20
N PRO A 628 -5.74 -9.81 17.79
CA PRO A 628 -6.35 -8.67 18.47
C PRO A 628 -7.87 -8.78 18.38
N GLN A 629 -8.57 -8.26 19.39
CA GLN A 629 -10.03 -8.28 19.44
C GLN A 629 -10.61 -7.50 18.24
N GLY A 630 -11.50 -8.15 17.49
CA GLY A 630 -12.21 -7.50 16.39
C GLY A 630 -13.11 -6.38 16.90
N SER A 631 -13.14 -5.26 16.19
CA SER A 631 -14.06 -4.14 16.41
C SER A 631 -14.54 -3.61 15.07
N VAL A 632 -15.82 -3.25 14.96
CA VAL A 632 -16.33 -2.56 13.78
C VAL A 632 -15.95 -1.08 13.86
N GLN A 633 -15.33 -0.59 12.78
CA GLN A 633 -15.00 0.82 12.62
C GLN A 633 -15.92 1.40 11.53
N PRO A 634 -16.55 2.57 11.74
CA PRO A 634 -17.45 3.16 10.75
C PRO A 634 -16.69 3.41 9.43
N VAL A 635 -17.38 3.24 8.30
CA VAL A 635 -16.80 3.56 6.98
C VAL A 635 -16.40 5.05 6.98
N PRO A 636 -15.14 5.40 6.72
CA PRO A 636 -14.72 6.80 6.70
C PRO A 636 -15.40 7.53 5.53
N PRO A 637 -15.73 8.83 5.67
CA PRO A 637 -16.22 9.61 4.54
C PRO A 637 -15.16 9.66 3.42
N PRO A 638 -15.60 9.81 2.15
CA PRO A 638 -14.70 9.98 1.00
C PRO A 638 -13.64 11.04 1.29
N ALA A 639 -12.38 10.73 0.99
CA ALA A 639 -11.26 11.55 1.44
C ALA A 639 -11.17 12.85 0.63
N GLY A 640 -11.32 13.99 1.31
CA GLY A 640 -11.20 15.30 0.68
C GLY A 640 -9.76 15.63 0.26
N TRP A 641 -9.57 16.73 -0.46
CA TRP A 641 -8.22 17.23 -0.77
C TRP A 641 -7.49 17.69 0.50
N GLU A 642 -8.25 18.12 1.51
CA GLU A 642 -7.84 18.48 2.86
C GLU A 642 -7.27 17.28 3.64
N ASP A 643 -7.76 16.06 3.40
CA ASP A 643 -7.27 14.85 4.07
C ASP A 643 -5.82 14.53 3.71
N ALA A 644 -5.32 14.97 2.55
CA ALA A 644 -3.91 14.82 2.18
C ALA A 644 -2.95 15.59 3.11
N PHE A 645 -3.44 16.66 3.76
CA PHE A 645 -2.68 17.42 4.74
C PHE A 645 -2.67 16.73 6.12
N VAL A 646 -3.79 16.11 6.50
CA VAL A 646 -3.99 15.53 7.85
C VAL A 646 -3.60 14.05 7.92
N ARG A 647 -4.17 13.20 7.04
CA ARG A 647 -4.03 11.74 7.14
C ARG A 647 -2.62 11.28 6.79
N SER A 648 -2.14 10.26 7.50
CA SER A 648 -0.82 9.65 7.32
C SER A 648 -0.98 8.21 6.84
N PRO A 649 -1.28 7.95 5.55
CA PRO A 649 -1.45 6.59 5.04
C PRO A 649 -0.16 5.78 5.20
N GLY A 650 -0.24 4.69 5.96
CA GLY A 650 0.86 3.72 6.10
C GLY A 650 0.98 2.79 4.89
N PHE A 651 1.96 1.89 4.91
CA PHE A 651 2.01 0.80 3.93
C PHE A 651 0.72 -0.04 3.97
N PRO A 652 0.23 -0.55 2.82
CA PRO A 652 -0.84 -1.56 2.79
C PRO A 652 -0.51 -2.74 3.73
N PRO A 653 -1.47 -3.25 4.52
CA PRO A 653 -1.21 -4.23 5.56
C PRO A 653 -0.77 -5.58 4.97
N GLY A 654 0.53 -5.91 5.11
CA GLY A 654 1.14 -7.10 4.49
C GLY A 654 0.51 -8.44 4.90
N ALA A 655 -0.22 -8.48 6.02
CA ALA A 655 -0.98 -9.67 6.40
C ALA A 655 -2.16 -9.99 5.45
N ALA A 656 -2.60 -9.04 4.60
CA ALA A 656 -3.54 -9.30 3.52
C ALA A 656 -2.88 -10.10 2.38
N ASP A 657 -1.64 -9.74 2.02
CA ASP A 657 -0.82 -10.51 1.07
C ASP A 657 -0.50 -11.90 1.64
N GLU A 658 -0.15 -11.99 2.93
CA GLU A 658 0.10 -13.25 3.66
C GLU A 658 -1.12 -14.19 3.57
N ALA A 659 -2.31 -13.67 3.82
CA ALA A 659 -3.56 -14.43 3.74
C ALA A 659 -3.82 -14.98 2.34
N THR A 660 -3.64 -14.16 1.30
CA THR A 660 -3.77 -14.60 -0.10
C THR A 660 -2.70 -15.64 -0.45
N ALA A 661 -1.46 -15.49 0.02
CA ALA A 661 -0.40 -16.47 -0.22
C ALA A 661 -0.66 -17.83 0.44
N TRP A 662 -1.26 -17.89 1.64
CA TRP A 662 -1.63 -19.16 2.27
C TRP A 662 -2.63 -19.97 1.43
N LEU A 663 -3.63 -19.30 0.84
CA LEU A 663 -4.60 -19.93 -0.06
C LEU A 663 -3.95 -20.36 -1.38
N ARG A 664 -3.10 -19.51 -1.97
CA ARG A 664 -2.35 -19.85 -3.19
C ARG A 664 -1.40 -21.02 -2.98
N TYR A 665 -0.67 -21.07 -1.87
CA TYR A 665 0.20 -22.19 -1.50
C TYR A 665 -0.59 -23.50 -1.37
N LYS A 666 -1.75 -23.47 -0.69
CA LYS A 666 -2.69 -24.60 -0.62
C LYS A 666 -3.09 -25.09 -2.02
N TYR A 667 -3.61 -24.20 -2.87
CA TYR A 667 -4.09 -24.58 -4.20
C TYR A 667 -2.97 -25.00 -5.17
N ALA A 668 -1.79 -24.40 -5.07
CA ALA A 668 -0.59 -24.80 -5.82
C ALA A 668 -0.20 -26.25 -5.49
N VAL A 669 0.00 -26.56 -4.20
CA VAL A 669 0.38 -27.91 -3.74
C VAL A 669 -0.73 -28.93 -4.03
N GLN A 670 -2.01 -28.57 -3.83
CA GLN A 670 -3.15 -29.42 -4.19
C GLN A 670 -3.19 -29.70 -5.70
N SER A 671 -2.91 -28.71 -6.57
CA SER A 671 -2.92 -28.90 -8.03
C SER A 671 -1.85 -29.88 -8.53
N HIS A 672 -0.67 -29.90 -7.90
CA HIS A 672 0.37 -30.93 -8.16
C HIS A 672 -0.03 -32.31 -7.65
N ALA A 673 -0.67 -32.39 -6.48
CA ALA A 673 -1.14 -33.64 -5.92
C ALA A 673 -2.31 -34.25 -6.72
N ARG A 674 -3.15 -33.41 -7.34
CA ARG A 674 -4.44 -33.81 -7.92
C ARG A 674 -4.37 -34.95 -8.95
N PRO A 675 -3.48 -34.98 -9.96
CA PRO A 675 -3.41 -36.11 -10.90
C PRO A 675 -3.01 -37.43 -10.22
N ARG A 676 -2.16 -37.38 -9.17
CA ARG A 676 -1.79 -38.55 -8.36
C ARG A 676 -2.99 -39.02 -7.52
N LEU A 677 -3.77 -38.10 -6.96
CA LEU A 677 -4.99 -38.41 -6.19
C LEU A 677 -6.09 -38.99 -7.09
N GLU A 678 -6.39 -38.40 -8.24
CA GLU A 678 -7.40 -38.91 -9.19
C GLU A 678 -7.03 -40.31 -9.71
N ALA A 679 -5.74 -40.58 -9.96
CA ALA A 679 -5.24 -41.92 -10.29
C ALA A 679 -5.39 -42.92 -9.12
N VAL A 680 -5.16 -42.49 -7.87
CA VAL A 680 -5.36 -43.31 -6.66
C VAL A 680 -6.85 -43.59 -6.41
N ASP A 681 -7.74 -42.62 -6.61
CA ASP A 681 -9.18 -42.82 -6.46
C ASP A 681 -9.74 -43.78 -7.51
N LEU A 682 -9.25 -43.69 -8.76
CA LEU A 682 -9.54 -44.65 -9.81
C LEU A 682 -9.02 -46.05 -9.44
N ALA A 683 -7.76 -46.16 -8.98
CA ALA A 683 -7.18 -47.42 -8.53
C ALA A 683 -7.90 -48.01 -7.30
N ALA A 684 -8.37 -47.16 -6.38
CA ALA A 684 -9.15 -47.56 -5.21
C ALA A 684 -10.60 -47.95 -5.58
N ALA A 685 -11.21 -47.31 -6.57
CA ALA A 685 -12.50 -47.71 -7.12
C ALA A 685 -12.40 -49.05 -7.85
N LEU A 686 -11.30 -49.29 -8.59
CA LEU A 686 -10.98 -50.59 -9.18
C LEU A 686 -10.73 -51.65 -8.10
N ALA A 687 -9.84 -51.41 -7.13
CA ALA A 687 -9.54 -52.34 -6.05
C ALA A 687 -10.80 -52.76 -5.26
N ARG A 688 -11.68 -51.81 -4.94
CA ARG A 688 -13.01 -52.06 -4.34
C ARG A 688 -13.93 -52.94 -5.21
N ARG A 689 -13.80 -52.91 -6.54
CA ARG A 689 -14.54 -53.81 -7.46
C ARG A 689 -13.93 -55.21 -7.56
N VAL A 690 -12.61 -55.37 -7.41
CA VAL A 690 -11.92 -56.68 -7.49
C VAL A 690 -11.67 -57.32 -6.11
N GLY A 691 -12.16 -56.73 -5.02
CA GLY A 691 -12.01 -57.27 -3.66
C GLY A 691 -10.60 -57.15 -3.06
N VAL A 692 -9.75 -56.29 -3.63
CA VAL A 692 -8.35 -56.08 -3.21
C VAL A 692 -8.26 -54.87 -2.29
N PRO A 693 -7.38 -54.84 -1.26
CA PRO A 693 -7.15 -53.66 -0.45
C PRO A 693 -6.80 -52.43 -1.30
N ALA A 694 -7.57 -51.35 -1.13
CA ALA A 694 -7.36 -50.12 -1.89
C ALA A 694 -6.04 -49.43 -1.49
N PRO A 695 -5.20 -48.99 -2.46
CA PRO A 695 -4.01 -48.22 -2.14
C PRO A 695 -4.38 -46.90 -1.47
N ARG A 696 -3.60 -46.49 -0.47
CA ARG A 696 -3.71 -45.18 0.17
C ARG A 696 -2.39 -44.43 -0.05
N ILE A 697 -2.46 -43.28 -0.71
CA ILE A 697 -1.42 -42.24 -0.62
C ILE A 697 -1.91 -41.22 0.40
N ALA A 698 -1.02 -40.75 1.28
CA ALA A 698 -1.33 -39.60 2.13
C ALA A 698 -1.44 -38.35 1.26
N ALA A 699 -2.61 -37.71 1.25
CA ALA A 699 -2.70 -36.29 0.92
C ALA A 699 -1.79 -35.50 1.89
N PRO A 700 -1.27 -34.32 1.52
CA PRO A 700 -0.41 -33.53 2.42
C PRO A 700 -1.10 -33.27 3.76
N ASP A 701 -0.66 -34.00 4.80
CA ASP A 701 -1.37 -34.16 6.06
C ASP A 701 -1.61 -32.79 6.73
N GLY A 702 -2.89 -32.42 6.87
CA GLY A 702 -3.33 -31.20 7.53
C GLY A 702 -3.38 -29.93 6.68
N LEU A 703 -2.66 -29.83 5.55
CA LEU A 703 -2.60 -28.61 4.72
C LEU A 703 -3.99 -28.02 4.36
N PRO A 704 -5.03 -28.82 3.99
CA PRO A 704 -6.34 -28.27 3.68
C PRO A 704 -7.03 -27.59 4.88
N LEU A 705 -6.75 -28.04 6.11
CA LEU A 705 -7.38 -27.54 7.34
C LEU A 705 -6.55 -26.45 8.04
N SER A 706 -5.25 -26.39 7.81
CA SER A 706 -4.35 -25.39 8.42
C SER A 706 -4.26 -24.10 7.60
N ALA A 707 -4.12 -24.19 6.26
CA ALA A 707 -3.93 -23.02 5.42
C ALA A 707 -5.11 -22.03 5.43
N PRO A 708 -6.40 -22.44 5.45
CA PRO A 708 -7.52 -21.52 5.58
C PRO A 708 -7.59 -20.84 6.96
N VAL A 709 -7.16 -21.52 8.03
CA VAL A 709 -7.08 -20.93 9.38
C VAL A 709 -5.96 -19.89 9.45
N LEU A 710 -4.80 -20.16 8.83
CA LEU A 710 -3.73 -19.19 8.67
C LEU A 710 -4.17 -17.98 7.83
N ALA A 711 -4.84 -18.22 6.71
CA ALA A 711 -5.40 -17.16 5.86
C ALA A 711 -6.42 -16.29 6.61
N LEU A 712 -7.34 -16.90 7.36
CA LEU A 712 -8.31 -16.18 8.18
C LEU A 712 -7.64 -15.31 9.24
N ARG A 713 -6.65 -15.86 9.98
CA ARG A 713 -5.93 -15.10 11.00
C ARG A 713 -5.08 -13.97 10.41
N ALA A 714 -4.42 -14.21 9.27
CA ALA A 714 -3.67 -13.18 8.57
C ALA A 714 -4.58 -12.06 8.06
N ALA A 715 -5.75 -12.38 7.46
CA ALA A 715 -6.73 -11.40 7.04
C ALA A 715 -7.33 -10.60 8.22
N ARG A 716 -7.63 -11.25 9.35
CA ARG A 716 -8.08 -10.57 10.58
C ARG A 716 -7.01 -9.63 11.14
N ARG A 717 -5.72 -10.04 11.16
CA ARG A 717 -4.60 -9.13 11.51
C ARG A 717 -4.48 -7.96 10.53
N ALA A 718 -4.75 -8.16 9.23
CA ALA A 718 -4.73 -7.08 8.24
C ALA A 718 -5.84 -6.04 8.49
N VAL A 719 -7.08 -6.49 8.74
CA VAL A 719 -8.20 -5.62 9.10
C VAL A 719 -7.96 -4.90 10.43
N ALA A 720 -7.32 -5.54 11.42
CA ALA A 720 -6.98 -4.90 12.68
C ALA A 720 -5.82 -3.89 12.57
N ALA A 721 -4.91 -4.07 11.60
CA ALA A 721 -3.77 -3.17 11.38
C ALA A 721 -4.16 -1.88 10.63
N ASP A 722 -5.06 -1.96 9.65
CA ASP A 722 -5.73 -0.79 9.06
C ASP A 722 -7.20 -1.11 8.71
N PRO A 723 -8.15 -0.79 9.62
CA PRO A 723 -9.58 -1.00 9.40
C PRO A 723 -10.18 -0.20 8.24
N ASN A 724 -9.43 0.72 7.62
CA ASN A 724 -9.86 1.51 6.47
C ASN A 724 -9.33 0.94 5.15
N HIS A 725 -8.36 0.01 5.16
CA HIS A 725 -7.74 -0.49 3.94
C HIS A 725 -8.54 -1.66 3.33
N PRO A 726 -9.02 -1.57 2.07
CA PRO A 726 -9.95 -2.56 1.51
C PRO A 726 -9.31 -3.95 1.33
N ASP A 727 -8.00 -4.04 1.05
CA ASP A 727 -7.32 -5.33 0.82
C ASP A 727 -7.44 -6.32 2.00
N GLY A 728 -7.49 -5.85 3.25
CA GLY A 728 -7.68 -6.74 4.41
C GLY A 728 -9.03 -7.45 4.38
N TYR A 729 -10.09 -6.74 3.95
CA TYR A 729 -11.42 -7.29 3.79
C TYR A 729 -11.54 -8.16 2.53
N TYR A 730 -10.83 -7.86 1.44
CA TYR A 730 -10.74 -8.75 0.27
C TYR A 730 -10.05 -10.08 0.60
N ALA A 731 -8.94 -10.03 1.35
CA ALA A 731 -8.27 -11.24 1.83
C ALA A 731 -9.16 -12.04 2.80
N LEU A 732 -9.93 -11.35 3.65
CA LEU A 732 -10.92 -11.98 4.53
C LEU A 732 -12.04 -12.67 3.74
N ALA A 733 -12.53 -12.04 2.67
CA ALA A 733 -13.53 -12.62 1.77
C ALA A 733 -13.03 -13.87 1.03
N GLN A 734 -11.74 -13.90 0.64
CA GLN A 734 -11.11 -15.11 0.09
C GLN A 734 -10.99 -16.21 1.14
N ALA A 735 -10.46 -15.90 2.33
CA ALA A 735 -10.24 -16.87 3.40
C ALA A 735 -11.54 -17.49 3.92
N LEU A 736 -12.57 -16.67 4.16
CA LEU A 736 -13.91 -17.15 4.54
C LEU A 736 -14.55 -17.99 3.44
N GLY A 737 -14.28 -17.68 2.17
CA GLY A 737 -14.79 -18.39 0.99
C GLY A 737 -14.24 -19.80 0.78
N ASP A 738 -13.22 -20.22 1.53
CA ASP A 738 -12.61 -21.53 1.39
C ASP A 738 -13.54 -22.66 1.91
N PRO A 739 -13.68 -23.79 1.17
CA PRO A 739 -14.58 -24.88 1.55
C PRO A 739 -14.08 -25.75 2.72
N ASP A 740 -12.77 -25.79 2.98
CA ASP A 740 -12.17 -26.57 4.06
C ASP A 740 -12.14 -25.80 5.40
N LEU A 741 -12.38 -24.48 5.38
CA LEU A 741 -12.58 -23.69 6.60
C LEU A 741 -13.81 -24.22 7.37
N PRO A 742 -13.76 -24.35 8.72
CA PRO A 742 -14.76 -25.10 9.51
C PRO A 742 -16.14 -24.44 9.69
N LEU A 743 -16.54 -23.54 8.78
CA LEU A 743 -17.84 -22.86 8.74
C LEU A 743 -18.96 -23.71 8.11
N THR A 744 -20.21 -23.33 8.38
CA THR A 744 -21.36 -23.76 7.56
C THR A 744 -21.37 -23.01 6.21
N ASP A 745 -22.12 -23.51 5.23
CA ASP A 745 -22.27 -22.81 3.94
C ASP A 745 -23.01 -21.47 4.08
N ALA A 746 -23.82 -21.33 5.12
CA ALA A 746 -24.53 -20.08 5.42
C ALA A 746 -23.60 -19.03 6.06
N ASP A 747 -22.81 -19.42 7.06
CA ASP A 747 -21.78 -18.56 7.68
C ASP A 747 -20.71 -18.17 6.67
N ARG A 748 -20.27 -19.11 5.82
CA ARG A 748 -19.35 -18.83 4.70
C ARG A 748 -19.93 -17.76 3.76
N THR A 749 -21.20 -17.91 3.39
CA THR A 749 -21.85 -16.98 2.46
C THR A 749 -22.01 -15.58 3.07
N LEU A 750 -22.55 -15.48 4.29
CA LEU A 750 -22.74 -14.20 4.97
C LEU A 750 -21.41 -13.53 5.35
N GLY A 751 -20.45 -14.29 5.88
CA GLY A 751 -19.12 -13.77 6.20
C GLY A 751 -18.39 -13.23 4.96
N ARG A 752 -18.45 -13.94 3.82
CA ARG A 752 -17.86 -13.49 2.56
C ARG A 752 -18.62 -12.31 1.94
N LEU A 753 -19.95 -12.28 2.03
CA LEU A 753 -20.79 -11.16 1.58
C LEU A 753 -20.45 -9.90 2.38
N THR A 754 -20.43 -9.99 3.70
CA THR A 754 -20.00 -8.92 4.60
C THR A 754 -18.59 -8.45 4.25
N ALA A 755 -17.60 -9.34 4.17
CA ALA A 755 -16.23 -8.96 3.84
C ALA A 755 -16.09 -8.29 2.46
N LEU A 756 -16.78 -8.76 1.42
CA LEU A 756 -16.80 -8.09 0.11
C LEU A 756 -17.48 -6.72 0.16
N ARG A 757 -18.56 -6.55 0.95
CA ARG A 757 -19.16 -5.23 1.16
C ARG A 757 -18.22 -4.29 1.90
N GLN A 758 -17.67 -4.71 3.04
CA GLN A 758 -16.72 -3.94 3.85
C GLN A 758 -15.53 -3.46 3.01
N CYS A 759 -15.04 -4.32 2.10
CA CYS A 759 -14.05 -3.99 1.09
C CYS A 759 -14.55 -2.92 0.11
N LEU A 760 -15.72 -3.11 -0.50
CA LEU A 760 -16.26 -2.24 -1.55
C LEU A 760 -16.60 -0.83 -1.05
N GLU A 761 -17.18 -0.69 0.14
CA GLU A 761 -17.52 0.62 0.73
C GLU A 761 -16.26 1.41 1.16
N ARG A 762 -15.13 0.73 1.40
CA ARG A 762 -13.82 1.34 1.70
C ARG A 762 -12.95 1.58 0.47
N MET A 763 -13.42 1.24 -0.73
CA MET A 763 -12.76 1.63 -1.98
C MET A 763 -13.15 3.07 -2.40
N PRO A 764 -12.22 3.88 -2.94
CA PRO A 764 -12.55 5.19 -3.49
C PRO A 764 -13.57 5.07 -4.62
N PRO A 765 -14.37 6.13 -4.88
CA PRO A 765 -15.35 6.09 -5.98
C PRO A 765 -14.65 5.82 -7.33
N PRO A 766 -15.35 5.23 -8.33
CA PRO A 766 -14.76 4.90 -9.64
C PRO A 766 -14.00 6.04 -10.29
N GLU A 767 -14.48 7.26 -10.10
CA GLU A 767 -13.94 8.51 -10.64
C GLU A 767 -12.60 8.93 -10.01
N GLU A 768 -12.24 8.39 -8.84
CA GLU A 768 -10.99 8.64 -8.10
C GLU A 768 -10.08 7.40 -8.01
N PHE A 769 -10.54 6.24 -8.48
CA PHE A 769 -9.82 4.97 -8.38
C PHE A 769 -8.51 4.99 -9.17
N LYS A 770 -7.41 4.54 -8.52
CA LYS A 770 -6.07 4.48 -9.10
C LYS A 770 -5.56 3.05 -9.22
N LEU A 771 -5.14 2.69 -10.43
CA LEU A 771 -4.60 1.36 -10.73
C LEU A 771 -3.32 1.03 -9.96
N GLY A 772 -3.25 -0.20 -9.45
CA GLY A 772 -2.08 -0.73 -8.76
C GLY A 772 -1.84 -0.21 -7.35
N VAL A 773 -2.76 0.59 -6.78
CA VAL A 773 -2.73 1.01 -5.37
C VAL A 773 -3.13 -0.16 -4.46
N TYR A 774 -4.28 -0.75 -4.76
CA TYR A 774 -4.87 -1.87 -4.05
C TYR A 774 -4.49 -3.20 -4.72
N THR A 775 -4.72 -4.29 -3.99
CA THR A 775 -4.57 -5.67 -4.44
C THR A 775 -5.92 -6.25 -4.86
N ALA A 776 -7.00 -5.80 -4.19
CA ALA A 776 -8.37 -6.09 -4.55
C ALA A 776 -8.79 -5.37 -5.84
N SER A 777 -9.41 -6.10 -6.77
CA SER A 777 -10.09 -5.51 -7.94
C SER A 777 -11.48 -4.99 -7.53
N PRO A 778 -11.78 -3.68 -7.64
CA PRO A 778 -13.13 -3.16 -7.35
C PRO A 778 -14.20 -3.78 -8.25
N THR A 779 -13.91 -4.03 -9.53
CA THR A 779 -14.85 -4.68 -10.44
C THR A 779 -15.12 -6.12 -10.01
N GLU A 780 -14.08 -6.91 -9.71
CA GLU A 780 -14.24 -8.30 -9.26
C GLU A 780 -14.99 -8.38 -7.93
N VAL A 781 -14.65 -7.53 -6.96
CA VAL A 781 -15.32 -7.45 -5.64
C VAL A 781 -16.82 -7.14 -5.81
N ALA A 782 -17.16 -6.15 -6.63
CA ALA A 782 -18.55 -5.78 -6.88
C ALA A 782 -19.34 -6.87 -7.64
N VAL A 783 -18.73 -7.50 -8.66
CA VAL A 783 -19.35 -8.63 -9.39
C VAL A 783 -19.57 -9.83 -8.47
N ASN A 784 -18.58 -10.20 -7.66
CA ASN A 784 -18.69 -11.30 -6.70
C ASN A 784 -19.77 -11.02 -5.65
N LEU A 785 -19.82 -9.80 -5.09
CA LEU A 785 -20.86 -9.38 -4.14
C LEU A 785 -22.26 -9.46 -4.75
N ALA A 786 -22.43 -8.99 -5.98
CA ALA A 786 -23.72 -9.06 -6.69
C ALA A 786 -24.14 -10.50 -6.99
N PHE A 787 -23.21 -11.41 -7.32
CA PHE A 787 -23.52 -12.84 -7.50
C PHE A 787 -23.85 -13.57 -6.18
N LEU A 788 -23.37 -13.08 -5.02
CA LEU A 788 -23.83 -13.59 -3.72
C LEU A 788 -25.28 -13.17 -3.45
N TYR A 789 -25.64 -11.91 -3.71
CA TYR A 789 -27.04 -11.44 -3.62
C TYR A 789 -27.99 -12.19 -4.57
N LEU A 790 -27.56 -12.48 -5.81
CA LEU A 790 -28.37 -13.14 -6.83
C LEU A 790 -28.41 -14.67 -6.77
N GLY A 791 -27.67 -15.32 -5.86
CA GLY A 791 -27.69 -16.78 -5.75
C GLY A 791 -27.19 -17.48 -7.01
N ARG A 792 -25.94 -17.21 -7.41
CA ARG A 792 -25.28 -17.91 -8.52
C ARG A 792 -24.02 -18.68 -8.10
N ARG A 793 -23.71 -19.70 -8.91
CA ARG A 793 -22.57 -20.61 -8.74
C ARG A 793 -21.27 -19.83 -8.65
N GLN A 794 -20.56 -20.02 -7.54
CA GLN A 794 -19.27 -19.37 -7.27
C GLN A 794 -18.11 -20.16 -7.89
N GLU A 795 -16.95 -19.50 -8.04
CA GLU A 795 -15.72 -20.07 -8.60
C GLU A 795 -15.30 -21.39 -7.93
N TYR A 796 -15.39 -21.45 -6.59
CA TYR A 796 -15.11 -22.64 -5.77
C TYR A 796 -16.20 -23.72 -5.81
N GLY A 797 -17.14 -23.65 -6.76
CA GLY A 797 -18.16 -24.68 -7.01
C GLY A 797 -19.34 -24.70 -6.05
N VAL A 798 -19.31 -23.94 -4.95
CA VAL A 798 -20.40 -23.80 -3.98
C VAL A 798 -21.66 -23.24 -4.68
N LEU A 799 -22.81 -23.86 -4.41
CA LEU A 799 -24.08 -23.59 -5.07
C LEU A 799 -24.96 -22.65 -4.23
N ASN A 800 -24.62 -21.37 -4.23
CA ASN A 800 -25.45 -20.36 -3.55
C ASN A 800 -26.78 -20.16 -4.29
N LEU A 801 -27.89 -20.06 -3.55
CA LEU A 801 -29.26 -19.87 -4.07
C LEU A 801 -29.88 -18.51 -3.70
N GLY A 802 -29.12 -17.69 -2.97
CA GLY A 802 -29.45 -16.34 -2.51
C GLY A 802 -28.69 -16.05 -1.22
N VAL A 803 -29.10 -15.02 -0.48
CA VAL A 803 -28.64 -14.77 0.89
C VAL A 803 -29.37 -15.74 1.84
N PRO A 804 -28.67 -16.62 2.58
CA PRO A 804 -29.29 -17.67 3.38
C PRO A 804 -29.91 -17.13 4.67
N VAL A 805 -31.21 -17.37 4.88
CA VAL A 805 -31.94 -16.95 6.09
C VAL A 805 -32.71 -18.09 6.78
N GLY A 806 -33.03 -19.19 6.08
CA GLY A 806 -33.78 -20.31 6.65
C GLY A 806 -32.98 -21.31 7.49
N ASN A 807 -31.64 -21.26 7.40
CA ASN A 807 -30.74 -22.24 8.03
C ASN A 807 -29.93 -21.66 9.20
N LEU A 808 -30.25 -20.45 9.68
CA LEU A 808 -29.53 -19.73 10.72
C LEU A 808 -30.51 -19.10 11.72
N PRO A 809 -30.44 -19.43 13.03
CA PRO A 809 -31.42 -18.96 14.02
C PRO A 809 -31.55 -17.43 14.13
N ALA A 810 -30.48 -16.67 13.87
CA ALA A 810 -30.51 -15.20 13.87
C ALA A 810 -31.55 -14.59 12.90
N PHE A 811 -31.81 -15.28 11.78
CA PHE A 811 -32.70 -14.79 10.72
C PHE A 811 -34.10 -15.42 10.79
N GLN A 812 -34.37 -16.25 11.81
CA GLN A 812 -35.67 -16.87 12.04
C GLN A 812 -36.79 -15.83 12.16
N VAL A 813 -36.51 -14.66 12.74
CA VAL A 813 -37.41 -13.50 12.82
C VAL A 813 -37.95 -13.05 11.44
N LEU A 814 -37.15 -13.21 10.37
CA LEU A 814 -37.59 -12.92 8.99
C LEU A 814 -38.51 -14.04 8.46
N THR A 815 -38.18 -15.30 8.76
CA THR A 815 -38.96 -16.46 8.31
C THR A 815 -40.34 -16.53 8.96
N GLU A 816 -40.46 -16.21 10.26
CA GLU A 816 -41.74 -16.26 10.99
C GLU A 816 -42.73 -15.17 10.54
N MET A 817 -42.25 -14.03 10.03
CA MET A 817 -43.10 -13.04 9.35
C MET A 817 -43.57 -13.46 7.95
N GLY A 818 -43.10 -14.59 7.42
CA GLY A 818 -43.31 -14.97 6.02
C GLY A 818 -42.58 -14.05 5.03
N ALA A 819 -41.47 -13.44 5.45
CA ALA A 819 -40.65 -12.56 4.62
C ALA A 819 -39.61 -13.36 3.78
N THR A 820 -40.09 -14.39 3.09
CA THR A 820 -39.26 -15.35 2.34
C THR A 820 -39.29 -15.04 0.84
N GLY A 821 -38.13 -14.82 0.23
CA GLY A 821 -38.01 -14.45 -1.18
C GLY A 821 -38.29 -15.60 -2.15
N ALA A 822 -38.35 -15.28 -3.45
CA ALA A 822 -38.44 -16.27 -4.52
C ALA A 822 -37.06 -16.84 -4.88
N VAL A 823 -36.93 -18.16 -4.88
CA VAL A 823 -35.68 -18.89 -5.19
C VAL A 823 -35.37 -18.89 -6.71
N VAL A 824 -34.10 -19.01 -7.07
CA VAL A 824 -33.62 -19.16 -8.46
C VAL A 824 -33.47 -20.65 -8.79
N GLU A 825 -33.89 -21.11 -9.98
CA GLU A 825 -33.61 -22.49 -10.43
C GLU A 825 -32.15 -22.59 -10.92
N PRO A 826 -31.23 -23.24 -10.16
CA PRO A 826 -29.79 -23.12 -10.38
C PRO A 826 -29.32 -23.77 -11.70
N ALA A 827 -30.10 -24.71 -12.24
CA ALA A 827 -29.77 -25.44 -13.47
C ALA A 827 -30.18 -24.70 -14.76
N ARG A 828 -30.96 -23.62 -14.68
CA ARG A 828 -31.55 -22.95 -15.86
C ARG A 828 -31.48 -21.43 -15.87
N GLY A 829 -31.04 -20.79 -14.78
CA GLY A 829 -30.95 -19.32 -14.69
C GLY A 829 -32.31 -18.62 -14.77
N ARG A 830 -33.42 -19.33 -14.52
CA ARG A 830 -34.77 -18.78 -14.48
C ARG A 830 -35.21 -18.55 -13.04
N PHE A 831 -35.84 -17.42 -12.78
CA PHE A 831 -36.53 -17.16 -11.52
C PHE A 831 -37.77 -18.06 -11.44
N ALA A 832 -37.89 -18.85 -10.36
CA ALA A 832 -38.94 -19.83 -10.21
C ALA A 832 -39.36 -19.92 -8.75
N ARG A 833 -40.57 -19.41 -8.43
CA ARG A 833 -41.14 -19.53 -7.07
C ARG A 833 -41.36 -21.01 -6.71
N VAL A 834 -40.37 -21.60 -6.03
CA VAL A 834 -40.49 -22.91 -5.38
C VAL A 834 -41.61 -22.80 -4.33
N PRO A 835 -42.67 -23.64 -4.39
CA PRO A 835 -43.73 -23.63 -3.37
C PRO A 835 -43.15 -23.99 -1.99
N ALA A 836 -43.63 -23.32 -0.93
CA ALA A 836 -43.16 -23.55 0.45
C ALA A 836 -43.56 -24.91 1.05
N LEU A 837 -44.02 -25.86 0.23
CA LEU A 837 -44.47 -27.20 0.61
C LEU A 837 -43.93 -28.21 -0.40
N SER A 838 -42.97 -29.04 0.03
CA SER A 838 -42.78 -30.34 -0.62
C SER A 838 -43.95 -31.24 -0.20
N GLN A 839 -44.63 -31.90 -1.14
CA GLN A 839 -45.74 -32.81 -0.82
C GLN A 839 -45.26 -34.19 -0.32
N GLN A 840 -44.02 -34.29 0.18
CA GLN A 840 -43.34 -35.57 0.45
C GLN A 840 -42.68 -35.65 1.84
N GLY A 841 -43.12 -34.83 2.80
CA GLY A 841 -42.82 -35.03 4.24
C GLY A 841 -41.36 -34.84 4.67
N THR A 842 -40.48 -34.42 3.76
CA THR A 842 -39.10 -34.01 4.06
C THR A 842 -39.07 -32.56 4.56
N ALA A 843 -37.97 -32.19 5.23
CA ALA A 843 -37.76 -30.89 5.89
C ALA A 843 -38.15 -29.66 5.02
N PRO A 844 -38.59 -28.55 5.65
CA PRO A 844 -38.97 -27.34 4.92
C PRO A 844 -37.84 -26.86 4.01
N PRO A 845 -38.15 -26.32 2.81
CA PRO A 845 -37.13 -25.86 1.89
C PRO A 845 -36.34 -24.69 2.51
N PRO A 846 -35.01 -24.66 2.36
CA PRO A 846 -34.18 -23.59 2.92
C PRO A 846 -34.60 -22.24 2.35
N TYR A 847 -34.90 -21.28 3.23
CA TYR A 847 -35.32 -19.93 2.85
C TYR A 847 -34.13 -19.03 2.51
N TYR A 848 -34.29 -18.22 1.46
CA TYR A 848 -33.31 -17.23 1.01
C TYR A 848 -33.96 -15.86 0.82
N LEU A 849 -33.19 -14.80 1.01
CA LEU A 849 -33.46 -13.48 0.43
C LEU A 849 -32.74 -13.38 -0.92
N LEU A 850 -33.30 -12.63 -1.85
CA LEU A 850 -32.73 -12.38 -3.18
C LEU A 850 -32.75 -10.87 -3.47
N PRO A 851 -31.77 -10.07 -2.99
CA PRO A 851 -31.80 -8.61 -3.09
C PRO A 851 -31.63 -8.08 -4.53
N LEU A 852 -32.68 -8.14 -5.36
CA LEU A 852 -32.63 -7.76 -6.78
C LEU A 852 -32.31 -6.26 -6.98
N ASP A 853 -32.78 -5.42 -6.06
CA ASP A 853 -32.52 -3.98 -6.02
C ASP A 853 -31.06 -3.67 -5.65
N VAL A 854 -30.57 -4.23 -4.53
CA VAL A 854 -29.18 -4.06 -4.08
C VAL A 854 -28.18 -4.66 -5.08
N ALA A 855 -28.51 -5.80 -5.70
CA ALA A 855 -27.69 -6.40 -6.76
C ALA A 855 -27.54 -5.48 -7.98
N ARG A 856 -28.60 -4.74 -8.36
CA ARG A 856 -28.54 -3.76 -9.46
C ARG A 856 -27.62 -2.59 -9.14
N GLU A 857 -27.80 -1.97 -7.97
CA GLU A 857 -26.94 -0.89 -7.48
C GLU A 857 -25.46 -1.34 -7.45
N THR A 858 -25.20 -2.59 -7.04
CA THR A 858 -23.86 -3.19 -7.00
C THR A 858 -23.27 -3.43 -8.40
N PHE A 859 -24.02 -4.01 -9.35
CA PHE A 859 -23.56 -4.19 -10.73
C PHE A 859 -23.32 -2.87 -11.47
N GLN A 860 -24.13 -1.85 -11.23
CA GLN A 860 -23.92 -0.51 -11.79
C GLN A 860 -22.62 0.14 -11.25
N ARG A 861 -22.24 -0.14 -10.00
CA ARG A 861 -20.94 0.25 -9.46
C ARG A 861 -19.80 -0.56 -10.11
N ALA A 862 -19.99 -1.87 -10.33
CA ALA A 862 -19.03 -2.71 -11.04
C ALA A 862 -18.76 -2.24 -12.48
N GLU A 863 -19.81 -1.84 -13.22
CA GLU A 863 -19.69 -1.32 -14.60
C GLU A 863 -18.87 -0.02 -14.65
N ARG A 864 -19.05 0.89 -13.69
CA ARG A 864 -18.26 2.13 -13.59
C ARG A 864 -16.79 1.85 -13.27
N TYR A 865 -16.50 0.95 -12.32
CA TYR A 865 -15.11 0.55 -12.04
C TYR A 865 -14.46 -0.11 -13.26
N ALA A 866 -15.18 -0.97 -14.01
CA ALA A 866 -14.63 -1.69 -15.16
C ALA A 866 -14.15 -0.74 -16.28
N GLN A 867 -14.75 0.46 -16.38
CA GLN A 867 -14.35 1.50 -17.34
C GLN A 867 -13.00 2.13 -17.00
N VAL A 868 -12.61 2.17 -15.72
CA VAL A 868 -11.39 2.83 -15.21
C VAL A 868 -10.28 1.81 -14.90
N GLU A 869 -10.65 0.64 -14.38
CA GLU A 869 -9.71 -0.42 -13.99
C GLU A 869 -9.11 -1.17 -15.19
N ILE A 870 -9.92 -1.51 -16.20
CA ILE A 870 -9.46 -2.39 -17.28
C ILE A 870 -8.82 -1.54 -18.39
N ALA A 871 -7.49 -1.41 -18.35
CA ALA A 871 -6.73 -0.61 -19.31
C ALA A 871 -6.84 -1.13 -20.76
N GLU A 872 -6.77 -2.45 -20.96
CA GLU A 872 -6.85 -3.08 -22.28
C GLU A 872 -8.28 -2.98 -22.84
N ALA A 873 -8.42 -2.32 -23.99
CA ALA A 873 -9.73 -2.03 -24.59
C ALA A 873 -10.58 -3.27 -24.86
N LYS A 874 -9.99 -4.34 -25.42
CA LYS A 874 -10.73 -5.58 -25.72
C LYS A 874 -11.22 -6.26 -24.44
N THR A 875 -10.32 -6.53 -23.50
CA THR A 875 -10.66 -7.16 -22.21
C THR A 875 -11.69 -6.33 -21.42
N ARG A 876 -11.66 -5.00 -21.55
CA ARG A 876 -12.69 -4.10 -21.02
C ARG A 876 -14.04 -4.28 -21.71
N GLU A 877 -14.07 -4.33 -23.03
CA GLU A 877 -15.30 -4.51 -23.81
C GLU A 877 -15.93 -5.89 -23.60
N ASP A 878 -15.12 -6.96 -23.55
CA ASP A 878 -15.56 -8.32 -23.24
C ASP A 878 -16.18 -8.38 -21.82
N LEU A 879 -15.53 -7.78 -20.82
CA LEU A 879 -16.03 -7.75 -19.43
C LEU A 879 -17.28 -6.87 -19.26
N LEU A 880 -17.31 -5.67 -19.87
CA LEU A 880 -18.50 -4.81 -19.87
C LEU A 880 -19.68 -5.49 -20.57
N THR A 881 -19.43 -6.25 -21.63
CA THR A 881 -20.48 -7.03 -22.32
C THR A 881 -21.04 -8.13 -21.42
N ALA A 882 -20.19 -8.83 -20.66
CA ALA A 882 -20.65 -9.81 -19.67
C ALA A 882 -21.49 -9.16 -18.55
N ILE A 883 -21.01 -8.06 -17.95
CA ILE A 883 -21.71 -7.33 -16.87
C ILE A 883 -23.08 -6.81 -17.36
N ARG A 884 -23.13 -6.19 -18.56
CA ARG A 884 -24.38 -5.69 -19.17
C ARG A 884 -25.33 -6.83 -19.57
N GLY A 885 -24.79 -7.98 -19.98
CA GLY A 885 -25.56 -9.19 -20.25
C GLY A 885 -26.29 -9.69 -19.01
N GLU A 886 -25.60 -9.76 -17.88
CA GLU A 886 -26.19 -10.17 -16.60
C GLU A 886 -27.20 -9.15 -16.05
N LEU A 887 -26.87 -7.85 -16.07
CA LEU A 887 -27.82 -6.76 -15.74
C LEU A 887 -29.14 -6.93 -16.51
N LYS A 888 -29.06 -7.05 -17.84
CA LYS A 888 -30.22 -7.22 -18.72
C LYS A 888 -31.00 -8.51 -18.43
N ALA A 889 -30.35 -9.57 -17.96
CA ALA A 889 -31.01 -10.84 -17.65
C ALA A 889 -31.96 -10.71 -16.44
N PHE A 890 -31.58 -9.98 -15.40
CA PHE A 890 -32.42 -9.84 -14.19
C PHE A 890 -33.24 -8.53 -14.11
N GLU A 891 -32.91 -7.48 -14.88
CA GLU A 891 -33.69 -6.23 -14.90
C GLU A 891 -35.17 -6.46 -15.25
N SER A 892 -35.48 -7.47 -16.08
CA SER A 892 -36.86 -7.84 -16.41
C SER A 892 -37.64 -8.44 -15.22
N GLU A 893 -36.96 -9.11 -14.27
CA GLU A 893 -37.57 -9.63 -13.04
C GLU A 893 -37.66 -8.56 -11.97
N LEU A 894 -36.65 -7.69 -11.86
CA LEU A 894 -36.69 -6.52 -10.97
C LEU A 894 -37.86 -5.60 -11.37
N ALA A 895 -37.98 -5.23 -12.65
CA ALA A 895 -39.07 -4.39 -13.13
C ALA A 895 -40.45 -5.02 -12.87
N ARG A 896 -40.60 -6.35 -13.06
CA ARG A 896 -41.82 -7.08 -12.70
C ARG A 896 -42.10 -6.99 -11.19
N SER A 897 -41.08 -7.17 -10.37
CA SER A 897 -41.19 -7.20 -8.91
C SER A 897 -41.51 -5.82 -8.32
N SER A 898 -40.81 -4.77 -8.76
CA SER A 898 -41.11 -3.37 -8.42
C SER A 898 -42.54 -2.99 -8.83
N ASN A 899 -42.95 -3.26 -10.08
CA ASN A 899 -44.31 -2.94 -10.52
C ASN A 899 -45.40 -3.70 -9.73
N ALA A 900 -45.14 -4.96 -9.37
CA ALA A 900 -46.05 -5.76 -8.55
C ALA A 900 -46.13 -5.30 -7.09
N PHE A 901 -45.02 -4.78 -6.53
CA PHE A 901 -44.96 -4.14 -5.23
C PHE A 901 -45.71 -2.80 -5.21
N GLU A 902 -45.41 -1.88 -6.15
CA GLU A 902 -46.10 -0.58 -6.27
C GLU A 902 -47.63 -0.76 -6.37
N THR A 903 -48.07 -1.69 -7.22
CA THR A 903 -49.50 -1.98 -7.43
C THR A 903 -50.20 -2.50 -6.17
N ARG A 904 -49.46 -3.10 -5.22
CA ARG A 904 -50.02 -3.75 -4.02
C ARG A 904 -49.74 -3.04 -2.71
N ARG A 905 -48.77 -2.13 -2.63
CA ARG A 905 -48.48 -1.31 -1.44
C ARG A 905 -49.49 -0.19 -1.21
N ALA A 906 -50.21 0.21 -2.26
CA ALA A 906 -51.29 1.20 -2.17
C ALA A 906 -52.34 0.79 -1.11
N GLY A 907 -52.59 1.66 -0.13
CA GLY A 907 -53.54 1.40 0.95
C GLY A 907 -53.07 0.43 2.05
N LYS A 908 -51.80 0.01 2.05
CA LYS A 908 -51.23 -0.89 3.07
C LYS A 908 -50.54 -0.12 4.21
N LYS A 909 -50.64 -0.65 5.44
CA LYS A 909 -49.87 -0.12 6.59
C LYS A 909 -48.37 -0.43 6.42
N LEU A 910 -47.51 0.38 7.02
CA LEU A 910 -46.06 0.25 6.90
C LEU A 910 -45.50 -1.15 7.27
N PRO A 911 -45.98 -1.86 8.32
CA PRO A 911 -45.57 -3.25 8.59
C PRO A 911 -45.87 -4.21 7.45
N GLU A 912 -47.05 -4.08 6.80
CA GLU A 912 -47.42 -4.89 5.65
C GLU A 912 -46.57 -4.55 4.41
N GLN A 913 -46.19 -3.28 4.24
CA GLN A 913 -45.32 -2.85 3.13
C GLN A 913 -43.91 -3.44 3.25
N VAL A 914 -43.33 -3.47 4.45
CA VAL A 914 -42.00 -4.06 4.73
C VAL A 914 -41.99 -5.56 4.39
N VAL A 915 -42.96 -6.33 4.88
CA VAL A 915 -43.07 -7.77 4.58
C VAL A 915 -43.33 -7.99 3.07
N MET A 916 -44.15 -7.15 2.45
CA MET A 916 -44.46 -7.24 1.02
C MET A 916 -43.24 -6.94 0.12
N ALA A 917 -42.39 -5.98 0.49
CA ALA A 917 -41.15 -5.69 -0.23
C ALA A 917 -40.21 -6.91 -0.23
N LEU A 918 -40.07 -7.59 0.91
CA LEU A 918 -39.27 -8.81 1.04
C LEU A 918 -39.86 -9.98 0.22
N GLN A 919 -41.18 -10.15 0.19
CA GLN A 919 -41.88 -11.13 -0.66
C GLN A 919 -41.78 -10.83 -2.18
N PHE A 920 -41.41 -9.59 -2.54
CA PHE A 920 -41.08 -9.17 -3.90
C PHE A 920 -39.58 -9.03 -4.15
N ASN A 921 -38.71 -9.60 -3.31
CA ASN A 921 -37.26 -9.58 -3.52
C ASN A 921 -36.63 -8.16 -3.53
N LEU A 922 -37.33 -7.16 -2.97
CA LEU A 922 -36.89 -5.76 -2.84
C LEU A 922 -36.36 -5.53 -1.42
N THR A 923 -35.15 -6.04 -1.16
CA THR A 923 -34.59 -6.07 0.20
C THR A 923 -34.01 -4.71 0.60
N GLY A 924 -33.50 -3.95 -0.37
CA GLY A 924 -33.10 -2.56 -0.19
C GLY A 924 -34.29 -1.64 0.07
N GLU A 925 -35.42 -1.81 -0.63
CA GLU A 925 -36.66 -1.06 -0.37
C GLU A 925 -37.24 -1.39 1.01
N ALA A 926 -37.25 -2.67 1.42
CA ALA A 926 -37.66 -3.07 2.77
C ALA A 926 -36.83 -2.38 3.86
N LEU A 927 -35.51 -2.25 3.65
CA LEU A 927 -34.63 -1.54 4.57
C LEU A 927 -34.81 -0.01 4.51
N LYS A 928 -35.06 0.58 3.32
CA LYS A 928 -35.39 2.01 3.16
C LYS A 928 -36.67 2.39 3.93
N LEU A 929 -37.68 1.51 3.94
CA LEU A 929 -38.93 1.70 4.71
C LEU A 929 -38.72 1.63 6.24
N LEU A 930 -37.66 0.99 6.73
CA LEU A 930 -37.35 0.88 8.17
C LEU A 930 -36.36 1.95 8.64
N GLY A 931 -35.33 2.27 7.84
CA GLY A 931 -34.26 3.20 8.22
C GLY A 931 -34.65 4.68 8.21
N GLY A 932 -35.81 5.03 7.65
CA GLY A 932 -36.32 6.41 7.62
C GLY A 932 -37.08 6.85 8.88
N LEU A 933 -37.01 6.10 9.99
CA LEU A 933 -37.87 6.25 11.15
C LEU A 933 -37.07 6.32 12.46
N ASN A 934 -37.28 7.39 13.23
CA ASN A 934 -36.72 7.53 14.56
C ASN A 934 -37.56 6.78 15.61
N ASP A 935 -37.03 6.61 16.82
CA ASP A 935 -37.69 5.95 17.96
C ASP A 935 -39.18 6.28 18.19
N PRO A 936 -39.62 7.56 18.14
CA PRO A 936 -41.03 7.91 18.31
C PRO A 936 -41.91 7.50 17.11
N GLU A 937 -41.32 7.48 15.91
CA GLU A 937 -41.99 7.14 14.66
C GLU A 937 -42.13 5.61 14.55
N LEU A 938 -41.09 4.86 14.93
CA LEU A 938 -41.17 3.41 15.11
C LEU A 938 -42.26 3.02 16.14
N ALA A 939 -42.35 3.72 17.26
CA ALA A 939 -43.41 3.47 18.25
C ALA A 939 -44.82 3.78 17.69
N LYS A 940 -44.96 4.84 16.88
CA LYS A 940 -46.22 5.26 16.24
C LYS A 940 -46.69 4.29 15.15
N GLU A 941 -45.80 3.82 14.29
CA GLU A 941 -46.17 2.99 13.13
C GLU A 941 -46.26 1.48 13.46
N PHE A 942 -45.50 0.99 14.44
CA PHE A 942 -45.42 -0.45 14.78
C PHE A 942 -46.02 -0.83 16.15
N GLY A 943 -46.26 0.13 17.05
CA GLY A 943 -46.87 -0.13 18.37
C GLY A 943 -46.07 -1.16 19.20
N GLU A 944 -46.75 -2.17 19.73
CA GLU A 944 -46.11 -3.25 20.51
C GLU A 944 -45.06 -4.04 19.71
N ALA A 945 -45.14 -4.06 18.37
CA ALA A 945 -44.18 -4.74 17.50
C ALA A 945 -42.89 -3.93 17.25
N LYS A 946 -42.75 -2.70 17.79
CA LYS A 946 -41.56 -1.82 17.64
C LYS A 946 -40.24 -2.59 17.82
N PHE A 947 -40.14 -3.40 18.88
CA PHE A 947 -38.93 -4.18 19.19
C PHE A 947 -38.61 -5.23 18.12
N GLN A 948 -39.63 -5.93 17.63
CA GLN A 948 -39.45 -6.93 16.56
C GLN A 948 -38.94 -6.26 15.29
N PHE A 949 -39.51 -5.10 14.91
CA PHE A 949 -39.09 -4.37 13.72
C PHE A 949 -37.68 -3.75 13.82
N ARG A 950 -37.18 -3.42 15.02
CA ARG A 950 -35.75 -3.17 15.27
C ARG A 950 -34.89 -4.39 14.97
N LEU A 951 -35.23 -5.57 15.52
CA LEU A 951 -34.48 -6.81 15.22
C LEU A 951 -34.51 -7.19 13.74
N ILE A 952 -35.64 -6.94 13.06
CA ILE A 952 -35.79 -7.17 11.61
C ILE A 952 -34.88 -6.24 10.83
N ARG A 953 -34.78 -4.96 11.20
CA ARG A 953 -33.84 -4.01 10.57
C ARG A 953 -32.39 -4.50 10.71
N ALA A 954 -31.94 -4.79 11.93
CA ALA A 954 -30.60 -5.33 12.19
C ALA A 954 -30.34 -6.67 11.45
N ALA A 955 -31.34 -7.56 11.34
CA ALA A 955 -31.26 -8.80 10.59
C ALA A 955 -31.11 -8.56 9.07
N LEU A 956 -31.84 -7.60 8.50
CA LEU A 956 -31.68 -7.21 7.09
C LEU A 956 -30.33 -6.53 6.83
N GLU A 957 -29.83 -5.75 7.77
CA GLU A 957 -28.51 -5.12 7.70
C GLU A 957 -27.39 -6.17 7.73
N LEU A 958 -27.42 -7.14 8.65
CA LEU A 958 -26.49 -8.29 8.65
C LEU A 958 -26.62 -9.13 7.36
N ALA A 959 -27.84 -9.41 6.89
CA ALA A 959 -28.07 -10.15 5.64
C ALA A 959 -27.50 -9.41 4.40
N LEU A 960 -27.48 -8.08 4.43
CA LEU A 960 -26.91 -7.24 3.39
C LEU A 960 -25.44 -6.85 3.64
N GLY A 961 -24.80 -7.38 4.68
CA GLY A 961 -23.38 -7.14 5.01
C GLY A 961 -23.07 -5.75 5.58
N ARG A 962 -24.10 -5.00 6.01
CA ARG A 962 -24.02 -3.69 6.66
C ARG A 962 -23.70 -3.89 8.15
N LEU A 963 -22.44 -4.25 8.41
CA LEU A 963 -22.00 -4.64 9.75
C LEU A 963 -21.96 -3.43 10.71
N GLU A 964 -21.67 -2.24 10.20
CA GLU A 964 -21.72 -0.96 10.91
C GLU A 964 -23.15 -0.65 11.39
N ASP A 965 -24.12 -0.60 10.47
CA ASP A 965 -25.52 -0.30 10.77
C ASP A 965 -26.08 -1.29 11.80
N ALA A 966 -25.88 -2.59 11.56
CA ALA A 966 -26.37 -3.65 12.44
C ALA A 966 -25.70 -3.66 13.82
N ALA A 967 -24.42 -3.28 13.91
CA ALA A 967 -23.74 -3.17 15.20
C ALA A 967 -24.34 -2.03 16.04
N ALA A 968 -24.61 -0.87 15.42
CA ALA A 968 -25.22 0.28 16.07
C ALA A 968 -26.66 -0.01 16.54
N ASP A 969 -27.51 -0.57 15.66
CA ASP A 969 -28.89 -0.93 16.02
C ASP A 969 -28.94 -1.99 17.14
N LEU A 970 -28.05 -3.00 17.12
CA LEU A 970 -27.97 -4.01 18.19
C LEU A 970 -27.41 -3.45 19.50
N GLU A 971 -26.53 -2.44 19.48
CA GLU A 971 -26.06 -1.76 20.70
C GLU A 971 -27.13 -0.87 21.30
N GLN A 972 -27.88 -0.13 20.49
CA GLN A 972 -29.03 0.65 20.96
C GLN A 972 -30.08 -0.26 21.63
N VAL A 973 -30.41 -1.39 21.02
CA VAL A 973 -31.31 -2.43 21.57
C VAL A 973 -30.72 -3.14 22.81
N GLY A 974 -29.40 -3.24 22.90
CA GLY A 974 -28.70 -3.75 24.08
C GLY A 974 -28.68 -2.76 25.26
N GLY A 975 -28.58 -1.46 24.99
CA GLY A 975 -28.45 -0.41 26.00
C GLY A 975 -29.78 0.16 26.53
N ASP A 976 -30.84 0.20 25.72
CA ASP A 976 -32.12 0.83 26.06
C ASP A 976 -32.88 0.11 27.20
N PRO A 977 -33.09 0.73 28.38
CA PRO A 977 -33.82 0.11 29.48
C PRO A 977 -35.32 -0.06 29.22
N ALA A 978 -35.92 0.75 28.31
CA ALA A 978 -37.34 0.61 27.97
C ALA A 978 -37.60 -0.69 27.20
N ASP A 979 -36.60 -1.16 26.47
CA ASP A 979 -36.64 -2.36 25.63
C ASP A 979 -36.37 -3.66 26.43
N GLU A 980 -35.86 -3.60 27.67
CA GLU A 980 -35.45 -4.78 28.45
C GLU A 980 -36.56 -5.85 28.57
N LYS A 981 -37.79 -5.43 28.82
CA LYS A 981 -38.95 -6.34 28.94
C LYS A 981 -39.25 -7.07 27.62
N ALA A 982 -39.06 -6.41 26.48
CA ALA A 982 -39.28 -6.99 25.16
C ALA A 982 -38.11 -7.90 24.76
N ARG A 983 -36.87 -7.44 25.00
CA ARG A 983 -35.64 -8.20 24.81
C ARG A 983 -35.60 -9.51 25.59
N ASN A 984 -36.21 -9.56 26.78
CA ASN A 984 -36.28 -10.76 27.62
C ASN A 984 -37.53 -11.64 27.35
N ALA A 985 -38.36 -11.33 26.36
CA ALA A 985 -39.54 -12.14 26.02
C ALA A 985 -39.15 -13.47 25.33
N PRO A 986 -39.90 -14.57 25.54
CA PRO A 986 -39.65 -15.85 24.86
C PRO A 986 -39.61 -15.72 23.32
N GLY A 987 -38.72 -16.46 22.66
CA GLY A 987 -38.44 -16.36 21.22
C GLY A 987 -37.63 -15.10 20.85
N ILE A 988 -38.12 -13.91 21.21
CA ILE A 988 -37.45 -12.64 20.93
C ILE A 988 -36.05 -12.58 21.58
N ALA A 989 -35.92 -13.05 22.81
CA ALA A 989 -34.65 -13.15 23.53
C ALA A 989 -33.64 -14.11 22.88
N GLU A 990 -34.11 -15.05 22.06
CA GLU A 990 -33.25 -15.99 21.33
C GLU A 990 -32.77 -15.37 20.03
N TRP A 991 -33.66 -14.77 19.22
CA TRP A 991 -33.29 -14.05 18.00
C TRP A 991 -32.29 -12.92 18.29
N PHE A 992 -32.51 -12.11 19.33
CA PHE A 992 -31.57 -11.03 19.69
C PHE A 992 -30.17 -11.57 20.02
N ARG A 993 -30.07 -12.63 20.83
CA ARG A 993 -28.77 -13.24 21.18
C ARG A 993 -28.10 -13.89 19.96
N TRP A 994 -28.85 -14.54 19.07
CA TRP A 994 -28.27 -15.07 17.83
C TRP A 994 -27.81 -13.96 16.88
N LEU A 995 -28.54 -12.84 16.75
CA LEU A 995 -28.09 -11.66 15.98
C LEU A 995 -26.79 -11.08 16.54
N VAL A 996 -26.68 -10.93 17.86
CA VAL A 996 -25.45 -10.47 18.55
C VAL A 996 -24.31 -11.49 18.39
N TYR A 997 -24.59 -12.79 18.41
CA TYR A 997 -23.60 -13.84 18.13
C TYR A 997 -23.03 -13.72 16.70
N HIS A 998 -23.90 -13.71 15.68
CA HIS A 998 -23.44 -13.62 14.29
C HIS A 998 -22.75 -12.28 14.00
N ARG A 999 -23.22 -11.16 14.61
CA ARG A 999 -22.48 -9.89 14.62
C ARG A 999 -21.03 -10.13 15.06
N PHE A 1000 -20.80 -10.55 16.30
CA PHE A 1000 -19.44 -10.75 16.84
C PHE A 1000 -18.57 -11.70 16.01
N VAL A 1001 -19.14 -12.77 15.44
CA VAL A 1001 -18.43 -13.67 14.50
C VAL A 1001 -17.94 -12.94 13.25
N TYR A 1002 -18.75 -12.02 12.69
CA TYR A 1002 -18.37 -11.22 11.53
C TYR A 1002 -17.41 -10.07 11.89
N GLU A 1003 -17.50 -9.48 13.08
CA GLU A 1003 -16.49 -8.53 13.60
C GLU A 1003 -15.12 -9.19 13.79
N GLY A 1004 -15.10 -10.46 14.22
CA GLY A 1004 -13.90 -11.16 14.70
C GLY A 1004 -13.73 -11.12 16.23
N ALA A 1005 -14.77 -10.69 16.96
CA ALA A 1005 -14.86 -10.73 18.41
C ALA A 1005 -15.19 -12.18 18.89
N TYR A 1006 -14.28 -13.11 18.61
CA TYR A 1006 -14.51 -14.56 18.81
C TYR A 1006 -14.71 -14.94 20.28
N THR A 1007 -14.09 -14.19 21.20
CA THR A 1007 -14.26 -14.34 22.65
C THR A 1007 -15.68 -14.01 23.08
N GLU A 1008 -16.22 -12.89 22.58
CA GLU A 1008 -17.56 -12.37 22.89
C GLU A 1008 -18.63 -13.26 22.25
N ALA A 1009 -18.45 -13.65 20.98
CA ALA A 1009 -19.25 -14.68 20.32
C ALA A 1009 -19.30 -15.98 21.16
N GLY A 1010 -18.15 -16.42 21.68
CA GLY A 1010 -18.05 -17.61 22.53
C GLY A 1010 -18.74 -17.47 23.89
N GLN A 1011 -18.95 -16.25 24.40
CA GLN A 1011 -19.75 -15.99 25.60
C GLN A 1011 -21.25 -16.00 25.29
N VAL A 1012 -21.67 -15.33 24.20
CA VAL A 1012 -23.08 -15.27 23.78
C VAL A 1012 -23.61 -16.66 23.40
N LEU A 1013 -22.82 -17.46 22.68
CA LEU A 1013 -23.15 -18.86 22.36
C LEU A 1013 -23.35 -19.71 23.62
N ALA A 1014 -22.55 -19.49 24.67
CA ALA A 1014 -22.70 -20.18 25.96
C ALA A 1014 -23.93 -19.73 26.77
N ALA A 1015 -24.50 -18.56 26.44
CA ALA A 1015 -25.75 -18.04 27.00
C ALA A 1015 -26.99 -18.34 26.12
N LEU A 1016 -26.79 -18.94 24.95
CA LEU A 1016 -27.82 -19.50 24.07
C LEU A 1016 -27.99 -20.99 24.38
N ASP A 1017 -26.98 -21.81 24.06
CA ASP A 1017 -27.00 -23.27 24.12
C ASP A 1017 -26.37 -23.82 25.43
N GLY A 1018 -26.56 -23.12 26.55
CA GLY A 1018 -25.94 -23.44 27.84
C GLY A 1018 -26.09 -24.94 28.21
N PRO A 1019 -24.99 -25.64 28.55
CA PRO A 1019 -24.73 -27.03 28.18
C PRO A 1019 -25.94 -27.98 28.29
N GLY A 1020 -26.47 -28.34 27.12
CA GLY A 1020 -27.81 -28.89 26.88
C GLY A 1020 -28.03 -30.34 27.28
N THR A 1021 -27.90 -30.64 28.57
CA THR A 1021 -28.22 -31.94 29.19
C THR A 1021 -27.32 -33.11 28.77
N ARG A 1022 -26.02 -33.02 29.06
CA ARG A 1022 -25.24 -34.24 29.37
C ARG A 1022 -25.96 -35.01 30.48
N PRO A 1023 -26.40 -36.26 30.26
CA PRO A 1023 -27.03 -37.05 31.32
C PRO A 1023 -26.01 -37.31 32.43
N ASP A 1024 -26.33 -36.90 33.65
CA ASP A 1024 -25.47 -37.10 34.82
C ASP A 1024 -25.33 -38.61 35.08
N GLN A 1025 -24.20 -39.19 34.69
CA GLN A 1025 -24.02 -40.64 34.71
C GLN A 1025 -24.07 -41.25 36.12
N ALA A 1026 -23.85 -40.44 37.17
CA ALA A 1026 -24.00 -40.86 38.56
C ALA A 1026 -25.47 -41.05 38.97
N LYS A 1027 -26.44 -40.51 38.22
CA LYS A 1027 -27.87 -40.73 38.45
C LYS A 1027 -28.35 -42.05 37.84
N PRO A 1028 -29.35 -42.72 38.45
CA PRO A 1028 -30.08 -43.82 37.82
C PRO A 1028 -30.69 -43.41 36.47
N VAL A 1029 -30.84 -44.33 35.52
CA VAL A 1029 -31.27 -44.05 34.14
C VAL A 1029 -32.55 -43.20 34.04
N ARG A 1030 -33.51 -43.38 34.96
CA ARG A 1030 -34.75 -42.58 35.04
C ARG A 1030 -34.51 -41.11 35.43
N ASP A 1031 -33.50 -40.84 36.26
CA ASP A 1031 -33.19 -39.54 36.87
C ASP A 1031 -32.10 -38.79 36.06
N ARG A 1032 -31.52 -39.43 35.03
CA ARG A 1032 -30.55 -38.85 34.09
C ARG A 1032 -31.14 -37.77 33.18
N PHE A 1033 -32.47 -37.68 33.08
CA PHE A 1033 -33.19 -36.83 32.14
C PHE A 1033 -34.20 -35.95 32.90
N ASP A 1034 -34.11 -34.62 32.78
CA ASP A 1034 -35.19 -33.71 33.23
C ASP A 1034 -36.35 -33.83 32.21
N PRO A 1035 -37.56 -34.24 32.61
CA PRO A 1035 -38.67 -34.49 31.69
C PRO A 1035 -39.27 -33.23 31.05
N LYS A 1036 -38.72 -32.03 31.31
CA LYS A 1036 -39.07 -30.79 30.60
C LYS A 1036 -38.59 -30.81 29.15
N PHE A 1037 -39.38 -31.43 28.27
CA PHE A 1037 -40.12 -30.72 27.21
C PHE A 1037 -40.74 -31.72 26.21
N PHE A 1038 -42.07 -31.85 26.25
CA PHE A 1038 -42.89 -32.23 25.10
C PHE A 1038 -44.20 -31.42 25.19
N VAL A 1039 -44.20 -30.20 24.63
CA VAL A 1039 -45.40 -29.35 24.59
C VAL A 1039 -46.08 -29.50 23.23
N ALA A 1040 -46.74 -30.64 23.06
CA ALA A 1040 -47.81 -30.76 22.07
C ALA A 1040 -49.10 -30.19 22.68
N THR A 1041 -49.78 -29.32 21.94
CA THR A 1041 -51.21 -28.96 22.13
C THR A 1041 -51.69 -28.61 23.54
N GLY A 1042 -50.88 -27.83 24.29
CA GLY A 1042 -51.37 -26.96 25.37
C GLY A 1042 -51.93 -27.65 26.63
N ARG A 1043 -51.78 -28.97 26.79
CA ARG A 1043 -52.11 -29.69 28.03
C ARG A 1043 -50.84 -30.23 28.68
N LYS A 1044 -50.67 -29.96 29.98
CA LYS A 1044 -49.71 -30.71 30.81
C LYS A 1044 -50.18 -32.15 30.92
N VAL A 1045 -49.33 -33.09 30.52
CA VAL A 1045 -49.49 -34.53 30.80
C VAL A 1045 -48.23 -34.97 31.55
N GLU A 1046 -48.37 -35.26 32.84
CA GLU A 1046 -47.28 -35.83 33.64
C GLU A 1046 -47.18 -37.32 33.32
N MET A 1047 -46.14 -37.71 32.58
CA MET A 1047 -46.01 -39.06 32.00
C MET A 1047 -45.50 -40.14 32.98
N TRP A 1048 -45.44 -39.83 34.28
CA TRP A 1048 -44.72 -40.61 35.30
C TRP A 1048 -45.59 -40.86 36.54
N GLY A 1049 -46.61 -41.71 36.39
CA GLY A 1049 -47.36 -42.28 37.52
C GLY A 1049 -46.64 -43.49 38.12
N GLU A 1050 -46.77 -43.73 39.42
CA GLU A 1050 -45.91 -44.64 40.19
C GLU A 1050 -45.97 -46.14 39.82
N THR A 1051 -46.89 -46.57 38.96
CA THR A 1051 -47.21 -48.01 38.74
C THR A 1051 -47.00 -48.54 37.32
N ALA A 1052 -46.62 -47.71 36.33
CA ALA A 1052 -46.23 -48.18 35.00
C ALA A 1052 -45.31 -47.16 34.28
N PRO A 1053 -44.29 -47.58 33.48
CA PRO A 1053 -44.02 -48.93 32.98
C PRO A 1053 -42.57 -49.42 33.20
N PHE A 1054 -42.10 -49.57 34.45
CA PHE A 1054 -40.70 -49.92 34.72
C PHE A 1054 -40.26 -51.36 34.36
N ALA A 1055 -41.18 -52.29 34.10
CA ALA A 1055 -40.85 -53.67 33.74
C ALA A 1055 -40.18 -53.82 32.36
N ALA A 1056 -40.47 -52.91 31.42
CA ALA A 1056 -40.10 -53.05 30.02
C ALA A 1056 -38.61 -52.80 29.69
N LEU A 1057 -37.85 -52.23 30.63
CA LEU A 1057 -36.51 -51.67 30.39
C LEU A 1057 -35.32 -52.56 30.83
N LEU A 1058 -35.57 -53.75 31.39
CA LEU A 1058 -34.54 -54.56 32.06
C LEU A 1058 -34.29 -55.97 31.49
N ALA A 1059 -35.04 -56.42 30.47
CA ALA A 1059 -34.74 -57.68 29.79
C ALA A 1059 -35.25 -57.72 28.32
N PRO A 1060 -34.46 -58.25 27.37
CA PRO A 1060 -34.91 -58.41 25.97
C PRO A 1060 -36.08 -59.38 25.81
N THR A 1061 -36.35 -60.22 26.81
CA THR A 1061 -37.44 -61.21 26.82
C THR A 1061 -38.85 -60.64 26.95
N GLN A 1062 -39.02 -59.36 27.36
CA GLN A 1062 -40.35 -58.74 27.47
C GLN A 1062 -40.75 -57.86 26.28
N TYR A 1063 -39.87 -57.63 25.31
CA TYR A 1063 -40.23 -56.95 24.07
C TYR A 1063 -41.35 -57.70 23.32
N ASP A 1064 -41.27 -59.04 23.31
CA ASP A 1064 -42.31 -59.92 22.77
C ASP A 1064 -43.64 -59.83 23.53
N LEU A 1065 -43.60 -59.51 24.83
CA LEU A 1065 -44.79 -59.38 25.67
C LEU A 1065 -45.51 -58.03 25.41
N LEU A 1066 -44.75 -56.94 25.27
CA LEU A 1066 -45.27 -55.63 24.89
C LEU A 1066 -45.81 -55.63 23.44
N ALA A 1067 -45.10 -56.32 22.53
CA ALA A 1067 -45.54 -56.55 21.15
C ALA A 1067 -46.86 -57.35 21.07
N ARG A 1068 -47.10 -58.31 21.98
CA ARG A 1068 -48.35 -59.07 22.05
C ARG A 1068 -49.54 -58.27 22.60
N VAL A 1069 -49.31 -57.19 23.36
CA VAL A 1069 -50.39 -56.40 24.00
C VAL A 1069 -50.77 -55.15 23.20
N VAL A 1070 -49.79 -54.45 22.60
CA VAL A 1070 -50.03 -53.17 21.87
C VAL A 1070 -49.66 -53.26 20.38
N GLY A 1071 -49.08 -54.39 19.94
CA GLY A 1071 -48.49 -54.55 18.61
C GLY A 1071 -47.04 -54.05 18.57
N PRO A 1072 -46.11 -54.76 17.91
CA PRO A 1072 -44.69 -54.37 17.86
C PRO A 1072 -44.47 -52.98 17.24
N SER A 1073 -45.32 -52.58 16.29
CA SER A 1073 -45.29 -51.26 15.64
C SER A 1073 -45.56 -50.11 16.62
N ALA A 1074 -46.39 -50.31 17.64
CA ALA A 1074 -46.73 -49.28 18.61
C ALA A 1074 -45.64 -49.12 19.69
N ALA A 1075 -44.99 -50.20 20.11
CA ALA A 1075 -43.84 -50.14 21.02
C ALA A 1075 -42.63 -49.41 20.38
N LEU A 1076 -42.42 -49.62 19.07
CA LEU A 1076 -41.37 -48.92 18.32
C LEU A 1076 -41.68 -47.45 18.09
N ASN A 1077 -42.84 -47.13 17.54
CA ASN A 1077 -43.13 -45.79 17.00
C ASN A 1077 -43.95 -44.90 17.95
N GLY A 1078 -44.61 -45.47 18.96
CA GLY A 1078 -45.47 -44.78 19.90
C GLY A 1078 -46.96 -44.84 19.53
N PHE A 1079 -47.75 -44.09 20.28
CA PHE A 1079 -49.19 -43.95 20.11
C PHE A 1079 -49.63 -42.53 20.53
N ALA A 1080 -50.90 -42.18 20.29
CA ALA A 1080 -51.40 -40.83 20.54
C ALA A 1080 -51.24 -40.43 22.02
N GLY A 1081 -50.27 -39.56 22.30
CA GLY A 1081 -49.93 -39.07 23.64
C GLY A 1081 -48.64 -39.63 24.26
N ALA A 1082 -47.99 -40.64 23.66
CA ALA A 1082 -46.72 -41.19 24.18
C ALA A 1082 -45.76 -41.62 23.05
N PRO A 1083 -44.49 -41.14 23.04
CA PRO A 1083 -43.49 -41.55 22.06
C PRO A 1083 -42.99 -42.98 22.33
N GLY A 1084 -42.76 -43.74 21.25
CA GLY A 1084 -42.17 -45.08 21.34
C GLY A 1084 -40.65 -45.06 21.53
N TYR A 1085 -40.05 -46.25 21.55
CA TYR A 1085 -38.60 -46.41 21.72
C TYR A 1085 -37.79 -45.68 20.62
N VAL A 1086 -38.23 -45.72 19.36
CA VAL A 1086 -37.48 -45.13 18.24
C VAL A 1086 -37.46 -43.60 18.30
N PRO A 1087 -38.59 -42.88 18.47
CA PRO A 1087 -38.57 -41.44 18.72
C PRO A 1087 -37.69 -41.01 19.90
N LEU A 1088 -37.77 -41.70 21.05
CA LEU A 1088 -36.97 -41.37 22.24
C LEU A 1088 -35.47 -41.58 22.02
N ARG A 1089 -35.08 -42.70 21.41
CA ARG A 1089 -33.69 -42.99 21.03
C ARG A 1089 -33.16 -41.95 20.03
N ASN A 1090 -34.00 -41.48 19.12
CA ASN A 1090 -33.61 -40.49 18.11
C ASN A 1090 -33.47 -39.08 18.69
N ASP A 1091 -34.31 -38.64 19.65
CA ASP A 1091 -34.06 -37.38 20.36
C ASP A 1091 -32.81 -37.47 21.24
N LEU A 1092 -32.57 -38.60 21.93
CA LEU A 1092 -31.34 -38.80 22.71
C LEU A 1092 -30.08 -38.70 21.83
N ALA A 1093 -30.08 -39.37 20.67
CA ALA A 1093 -29.01 -39.22 19.68
C ALA A 1093 -28.88 -37.78 19.15
N GLY A 1094 -30.02 -37.09 18.95
CA GLY A 1094 -30.05 -35.68 18.56
C GLY A 1094 -29.50 -34.72 19.61
N ARG A 1095 -29.75 -34.96 20.91
CA ARG A 1095 -29.15 -34.21 22.02
C ARG A 1095 -27.64 -34.40 22.07
N VAL A 1096 -27.18 -35.65 21.97
CA VAL A 1096 -25.75 -36.00 21.94
C VAL A 1096 -25.04 -35.31 20.76
N ALA A 1097 -25.67 -35.24 19.59
CA ALA A 1097 -25.15 -34.49 18.45
C ALA A 1097 -25.10 -32.98 18.75
N ARG A 1098 -26.21 -32.36 19.20
CA ARG A 1098 -26.27 -30.92 19.53
C ARG A 1098 -25.23 -30.49 20.57
N ASP A 1099 -25.06 -31.28 21.65
CA ASP A 1099 -24.02 -31.04 22.67
C ASP A 1099 -22.61 -31.04 22.05
N ALA A 1100 -22.31 -32.03 21.20
CA ALA A 1100 -21.03 -32.14 20.53
C ALA A 1100 -20.81 -31.03 19.47
N ASP A 1101 -21.86 -30.61 18.78
CA ASP A 1101 -21.83 -29.51 17.82
C ASP A 1101 -21.58 -28.16 18.53
N PHE A 1102 -22.21 -27.92 19.69
CA PHE A 1102 -21.93 -26.76 20.55
C PHE A 1102 -20.45 -26.72 20.99
N PHE A 1103 -19.92 -27.83 21.52
CA PHE A 1103 -18.51 -27.90 21.91
C PHE A 1103 -17.57 -27.76 20.70
N TYR A 1104 -17.96 -28.25 19.53
CA TYR A 1104 -17.20 -28.05 18.29
C TYR A 1104 -17.21 -26.57 17.85
N GLN A 1105 -18.36 -25.90 17.82
CA GLN A 1105 -18.47 -24.47 17.49
C GLN A 1105 -17.64 -23.62 18.45
N ARG A 1106 -17.76 -23.85 19.77
CA ARG A 1106 -16.90 -23.18 20.77
C ARG A 1106 -15.41 -23.44 20.52
N GLY A 1107 -15.03 -24.66 20.14
CA GLY A 1107 -13.66 -25.00 19.77
C GLY A 1107 -13.17 -24.27 18.51
N VAL A 1108 -14.03 -24.10 17.50
CA VAL A 1108 -13.73 -23.35 16.27
C VAL A 1108 -13.53 -21.85 16.55
N LEU A 1109 -14.30 -21.25 17.45
CA LEU A 1109 -14.11 -19.83 17.82
C LEU A 1109 -12.74 -19.59 18.46
N PHE A 1110 -12.35 -20.42 19.44
CA PHE A 1110 -10.99 -20.39 20.01
C PHE A 1110 -9.91 -20.71 18.97
N LEU A 1111 -10.19 -21.59 18.00
CA LEU A 1111 -9.25 -21.92 16.92
C LEU A 1111 -9.02 -20.72 15.99
N PHE A 1112 -10.05 -19.94 15.69
CA PHE A 1112 -9.94 -18.70 14.92
C PHE A 1112 -9.21 -17.60 15.70
N GLU A 1113 -9.54 -17.41 16.98
CA GLU A 1113 -8.84 -16.50 17.90
C GLU A 1113 -7.33 -16.80 17.98
N GLY A 1114 -6.95 -18.09 18.02
CA GLY A 1114 -5.57 -18.53 18.24
C GLY A 1114 -5.33 -19.20 19.59
N ASP A 1115 -6.35 -19.30 20.47
CA ASP A 1115 -6.27 -20.10 21.70
C ASP A 1115 -6.39 -21.60 21.39
N VAL A 1116 -5.33 -22.16 20.81
CA VAL A 1116 -5.26 -23.60 20.49
C VAL A 1116 -5.47 -24.47 21.74
N ALA A 1117 -5.05 -24.00 22.91
CA ALA A 1117 -5.22 -24.72 24.17
C ALA A 1117 -6.71 -24.78 24.59
N ALA A 1118 -7.48 -23.69 24.44
CA ALA A 1118 -8.92 -23.69 24.65
C ALA A 1118 -9.65 -24.49 23.56
N ALA A 1119 -9.27 -24.35 22.29
CA ALA A 1119 -9.81 -25.13 21.19
C ALA A 1119 -9.67 -26.63 21.45
N ARG A 1120 -8.48 -27.10 21.85
CA ARG A 1120 -8.22 -28.50 22.23
C ARG A 1120 -9.11 -28.97 23.39
N ARG A 1121 -9.30 -28.14 24.43
CA ARG A 1121 -10.22 -28.45 25.54
C ARG A 1121 -11.67 -28.64 25.07
N GLN A 1122 -12.17 -27.74 24.21
CA GLN A 1122 -13.54 -27.85 23.67
C GLN A 1122 -13.69 -29.05 22.73
N PHE A 1123 -12.73 -29.28 21.82
CA PHE A 1123 -12.77 -30.44 20.91
C PHE A 1123 -12.76 -31.78 21.66
N LEU A 1124 -12.05 -31.89 22.79
CA LEU A 1124 -12.13 -33.08 23.64
C LEU A 1124 -13.52 -33.31 24.26
N LEU A 1125 -14.31 -32.26 24.49
CA LEU A 1125 -15.69 -32.36 25.00
C LEU A 1125 -16.71 -32.82 23.93
N THR A 1126 -16.34 -32.84 22.65
CA THR A 1126 -17.15 -33.40 21.55
C THR A 1126 -17.16 -34.95 21.53
N ARG A 1127 -16.29 -35.59 22.32
CA ARG A 1127 -16.30 -37.04 22.56
C ARG A 1127 -17.34 -37.34 23.63
N VAL A 1128 -18.52 -37.80 23.20
CA VAL A 1128 -19.61 -38.18 24.11
C VAL A 1128 -19.63 -39.71 24.20
N PRO A 1129 -19.50 -40.31 25.39
CA PRO A 1129 -19.54 -41.76 25.55
C PRO A 1129 -20.92 -42.29 25.14
N GLY A 1130 -20.94 -43.50 24.58
CA GLY A 1130 -22.18 -44.16 24.20
C GLY A 1130 -23.13 -44.39 25.37
N THR A 1131 -24.38 -44.71 25.06
CA THR A 1131 -25.39 -45.15 26.04
C THR A 1131 -25.83 -46.56 25.62
N PRO A 1132 -25.14 -47.63 26.08
CA PRO A 1132 -25.42 -49.00 25.70
C PRO A 1132 -26.87 -49.43 25.99
N GLU A 1133 -27.48 -48.89 27.05
CA GLU A 1133 -28.87 -49.13 27.44
C GLU A 1133 -29.89 -48.72 26.36
N TRP A 1134 -29.50 -47.81 25.46
CA TRP A 1134 -30.30 -47.31 24.33
C TRP A 1134 -29.75 -47.75 22.96
N GLY A 1135 -28.77 -48.66 22.93
CA GLY A 1135 -28.08 -49.05 21.70
C GLY A 1135 -27.44 -47.86 20.98
N LEU A 1136 -26.89 -46.90 21.73
CA LEU A 1136 -26.13 -45.76 21.21
C LEU A 1136 -24.64 -45.98 21.46
N THR A 1137 -23.85 -45.97 20.40
CA THR A 1137 -22.38 -46.05 20.44
C THR A 1137 -21.75 -44.70 20.80
N ASP A 1138 -20.45 -44.70 21.14
CA ASP A 1138 -19.64 -43.47 21.28
C ASP A 1138 -19.89 -42.49 20.12
N TYR A 1139 -20.23 -41.24 20.43
CA TYR A 1139 -20.27 -40.16 19.45
C TYR A 1139 -18.95 -39.37 19.49
N ARG A 1140 -18.40 -39.11 18.30
CA ARG A 1140 -17.18 -38.31 18.13
C ARG A 1140 -17.36 -37.41 16.92
N HIS A 1141 -17.30 -36.09 17.13
CA HIS A 1141 -17.48 -35.15 16.04
C HIS A 1141 -16.29 -35.20 15.06
N ALA A 1142 -16.52 -35.64 13.82
CA ALA A 1142 -15.46 -36.04 12.89
C ALA A 1142 -14.45 -34.91 12.56
N ARG A 1143 -14.92 -33.66 12.41
CA ARG A 1143 -14.01 -32.51 12.22
C ARG A 1143 -13.22 -32.16 13.49
N ALA A 1144 -13.78 -32.38 14.69
CA ALA A 1144 -13.06 -32.14 15.93
C ALA A 1144 -11.90 -33.14 16.13
N GLU A 1145 -12.10 -34.42 15.80
CA GLU A 1145 -11.04 -35.43 15.81
C GLU A 1145 -9.92 -35.11 14.81
N ALA A 1146 -10.26 -34.55 13.63
CA ALA A 1146 -9.28 -34.09 12.66
C ALA A 1146 -8.39 -32.95 13.22
N TYR A 1147 -8.99 -31.94 13.86
CA TYR A 1147 -8.21 -30.86 14.50
C TYR A 1147 -7.40 -31.38 15.69
N LEU A 1148 -7.94 -32.30 16.52
CA LEU A 1148 -7.18 -32.92 17.60
C LEU A 1148 -5.94 -33.66 17.09
N LYS A 1149 -6.03 -34.43 15.99
CA LYS A 1149 -4.86 -35.06 15.35
C LYS A 1149 -3.79 -34.03 14.97
N LEU A 1150 -4.21 -32.89 14.42
CA LEU A 1150 -3.29 -31.84 13.93
C LEU A 1150 -2.66 -31.03 15.08
N ILE A 1151 -3.40 -30.76 16.16
CA ILE A 1151 -2.85 -30.17 17.38
C ILE A 1151 -1.85 -31.13 18.03
N ASP A 1152 -2.21 -32.41 18.19
CA ASP A 1152 -1.33 -33.47 18.70
C ASP A 1152 -0.12 -33.75 17.78
N GLN A 1153 -0.13 -33.29 16.53
CA GLN A 1153 1.01 -33.33 15.60
C GLN A 1153 1.90 -32.09 15.81
N ALA A 1154 1.33 -30.89 15.86
CA ALA A 1154 2.06 -29.65 16.12
C ALA A 1154 2.75 -29.64 17.50
N GLU A 1155 2.09 -30.15 18.55
CA GLU A 1155 2.67 -30.34 19.89
C GLU A 1155 3.89 -31.30 19.88
N LYS A 1156 3.96 -32.25 18.94
CA LYS A 1156 5.10 -33.19 18.80
C LYS A 1156 6.21 -32.67 17.89
N ALA A 1157 5.88 -31.81 16.93
CA ALA A 1157 6.84 -31.17 16.03
C ALA A 1157 7.55 -29.98 16.70
N ALA A 1158 6.92 -29.35 17.70
CA ALA A 1158 7.54 -28.28 18.48
C ALA A 1158 8.83 -28.76 19.18
N PRO A 1159 9.92 -27.99 19.15
CA PRO A 1159 11.13 -28.32 19.91
C PRO A 1159 10.80 -28.34 21.40
N ARG A 1160 11.20 -29.42 22.08
CA ARG A 1160 11.08 -29.53 23.54
C ARG A 1160 11.97 -28.45 24.18
N LYS A 1161 11.35 -27.59 24.98
CA LYS A 1161 12.03 -26.63 25.87
C LYS A 1161 12.69 -27.37 27.04
#